data_AF-A0A7S0TEG1-F1
#
_entry.id   AF-A0A7S0TEG1-F1
#
_cell.length_a   1.000
_cell.length_b   1.000
_cell.length_c   1.000
_cell.angle_alpha   90.00
_cell.angle_beta   90.00
_cell.angle_gamma   90.00
#
_symmetry.space_group_name_H-M   'P 1'
#
loop_
_entity.id
_entity.type
_entity.pdbx_description
1 polymer ?
#
loop_
_entity_poly.entity_id
_entity_poly.type
_entity_poly.pdbx_seq_one_letter_code
_entity_poly.pdbx_strand_id
1 'polypeptide(L)'
;MKLFGKKKDSEKKSRSLFGKSKKSDSKKSLNQRKKQISTDAESSSFTSHTDTATTMSPHWMNSNGNVNSRSSALLYHEQVLGGGVRSQADPFSQDEPGRSSNANTNNSNKKNNPFDESESTEYNAKISSFSSSESEGSDMGEMESSADVLRDILTSLEEKDRKEWADGIDDSPKKDQAVEKEELDGTLRKTVDRMDVEPNDLEVQRLGIRIVYYVSKFRHNVVADSTPKGVDCWYANEKAAANRPTSTLNEDDEELITDALDAILQAMEDFPDDEVLIENACSALEATSEKSVIKNNAKRILEEVLMAIEGFADNPAVVSSSLGILCNLSSPSSSNENINDDLRRKLAKYALPSILQGMKEHRDDLHLYTKGCKAMVNFTRDDPNAQRLLACKEALGLRVISEGLKYWQVDKLDVFSTLQHLRLRLAAIRVLKNLSTHSSLEVKGKIALGGGAARLVDRLLEALVFTGKDLVANNYKVGEYNANDSDEVDDDDEVGLSLAIMRDALETIGNLSNIESVIKEDPRSPHMPTIHRSSAVDNSSAEHIQRQLTRVVKPVLNTVRQHPNRPTLQYHGLGCIKQLTISHADSIANHGGISTFLNILSSTGIAEVNDSMIHERALSCLTGLLSPSSNADGLDLVASMETEDGLDTIFRSIRRYQSNTAVIETAYESLFYLSCRVRVVLASIVGHQRMSSGVGAKSARRLESQLCLEENIFVMLGTLNQYFETNEAISQRGLGLLVNVHAFLTQSEGQKHQDQDILVSDGGIRLVLAVMRRHGLAVAIQEYGVGLLAGILKNAISYDAIRREFVDEEGISTVLAAMMIHPDHAALQCHGCDVMIELMAINKHPMEQGYSETAALSAHYKKCILEETNAVALVQDSMQRFRSHKGVTHYGSVLLEELSSKTAVTPLSALPSKLGSSIRSSTSKISSSFR
;
A
#
# COMPACT_ATOMS: atom_id res chain seq x y z
N MET A 1 -35.70 -20.87 -2.16
CA MET A 1 -35.74 -21.19 -3.63
C MET A 1 -36.87 -22.17 -4.03
N LYS A 2 -38.09 -21.99 -3.49
CA LYS A 2 -39.32 -22.71 -3.89
C LYS A 2 -40.48 -21.76 -4.28
N LEU A 3 -40.19 -20.48 -4.50
CA LEU A 3 -41.16 -19.46 -4.93
C LEU A 3 -40.75 -18.81 -6.26
N PHE A 4 -40.57 -19.60 -7.32
CA PHE A 4 -40.67 -19.12 -8.70
C PHE A 4 -41.15 -20.24 -9.60
N GLY A 5 -42.42 -20.58 -9.46
CA GLY A 5 -43.05 -21.59 -10.29
C GLY A 5 -44.56 -21.59 -10.13
N LYS A 6 -45.26 -20.73 -10.88
CA LYS A 6 -46.59 -21.05 -11.41
C LYS A 6 -47.05 -20.08 -12.52
N LYS A 7 -47.33 -20.71 -13.66
CA LYS A 7 -48.44 -20.52 -14.59
C LYS A 7 -48.60 -19.17 -15.31
N LYS A 8 -48.18 -19.20 -16.59
CA LYS A 8 -48.99 -18.67 -17.71
C LYS A 8 -50.36 -19.35 -17.70
N ASP A 9 -51.44 -18.58 -17.60
CA ASP A 9 -52.44 -18.43 -18.66
C ASP A 9 -53.61 -17.50 -18.24
N SER A 10 -53.96 -16.62 -19.18
CA SER A 10 -55.23 -15.88 -19.36
C SER A 10 -55.84 -15.08 -18.20
N GLU A 11 -55.85 -13.75 -18.31
CA GLU A 11 -57.07 -13.02 -18.73
C GLU A 11 -56.80 -11.52 -18.98
N LYS A 12 -57.30 -11.04 -20.12
CA LYS A 12 -57.33 -9.63 -20.51
C LYS A 12 -58.34 -8.87 -19.65
N LYS A 13 -57.87 -7.91 -18.84
CA LYS A 13 -58.66 -6.70 -18.48
C LYS A 13 -57.74 -5.60 -17.95
N SER A 14 -57.18 -4.83 -18.89
CA SER A 14 -56.45 -3.60 -18.61
C SER A 14 -57.43 -2.51 -18.14
N ARG A 15 -57.45 -2.21 -16.84
CA ARG A 15 -57.90 -0.92 -16.30
C ARG A 15 -56.65 -0.09 -16.01
N SER A 16 -56.37 0.89 -16.87
CA SER A 16 -55.32 1.88 -16.66
C SER A 16 -55.80 2.96 -15.68
N LEU A 17 -55.25 2.99 -14.48
CA LEU A 17 -55.26 4.14 -13.59
C LEU A 17 -53.82 4.63 -13.45
N PHE A 18 -53.40 5.55 -14.33
CA PHE A 18 -52.29 6.44 -14.03
C PHE A 18 -52.58 7.84 -14.56
N GLY A 19 -52.44 8.79 -13.66
CA GLY A 19 -52.77 10.19 -13.81
C GLY A 19 -51.97 10.89 -14.90
N LYS A 20 -52.65 11.83 -15.55
CA LYS A 20 -52.12 12.74 -16.55
C LYS A 20 -51.16 13.73 -15.89
N SER A 21 -49.85 13.59 -16.17
CA SER A 21 -48.89 14.68 -15.99
C SER A 21 -48.88 15.57 -17.23
N LYS A 22 -49.04 16.88 -16.99
CA LYS A 22 -49.16 17.96 -17.98
C LYS A 22 -47.86 18.13 -18.77
N LYS A 23 -47.95 18.03 -20.10
CA LYS A 23 -46.97 18.62 -21.03
C LYS A 23 -47.23 20.13 -21.13
N SER A 24 -46.20 20.94 -20.85
CA SER A 24 -46.15 22.34 -21.24
C SER A 24 -45.19 22.49 -22.42
N ASP A 25 -45.73 22.98 -23.53
CA ASP A 25 -45.01 23.43 -24.71
C ASP A 25 -44.09 24.61 -24.39
N SER A 26 -42.87 24.61 -24.96
CA SER A 26 -42.29 25.86 -25.45
C SER A 26 -41.39 25.60 -26.66
N LYS A 27 -41.49 26.54 -27.59
CA LYS A 27 -41.06 26.51 -28.99
C LYS A 27 -39.69 27.18 -29.16
N LYS A 28 -38.97 26.72 -30.20
CA LYS A 28 -38.19 27.47 -31.21
C LYS A 28 -36.97 28.33 -30.77
N SER A 29 -35.80 27.96 -31.29
CA SER A 29 -35.03 28.71 -32.32
C SER A 29 -33.73 27.90 -32.59
N LEU A 30 -33.45 27.40 -33.80
CA LEU A 30 -33.04 28.03 -35.06
C LEU A 30 -31.79 28.93 -34.92
N ASN A 31 -30.61 28.38 -35.20
CA ASN A 31 -29.62 29.04 -36.04
C ASN A 31 -28.59 28.08 -36.63
N GLN A 32 -28.62 27.99 -37.95
CA GLN A 32 -27.58 27.41 -38.80
C GLN A 32 -26.40 28.37 -38.91
N ARG A 33 -25.17 27.84 -38.88
CA ARG A 33 -24.05 28.46 -39.62
C ARG A 33 -23.14 27.36 -40.19
N LYS A 34 -23.30 27.17 -41.50
CA LYS A 34 -22.36 26.47 -42.38
C LYS A 34 -21.01 27.17 -42.37
N LYS A 35 -19.91 26.41 -42.36
CA LYS A 35 -18.67 26.80 -43.04
C LYS A 35 -18.01 25.55 -43.63
N GLN A 36 -18.10 25.45 -44.96
CA GLN A 36 -17.27 24.60 -45.80
C GLN A 36 -15.83 25.13 -45.76
N ILE A 37 -14.85 24.27 -45.56
CA ILE A 37 -13.51 24.39 -46.14
C ILE A 37 -13.10 22.99 -46.61
N SER A 38 -12.94 22.87 -47.93
CA SER A 38 -12.29 21.75 -48.60
C SER A 38 -10.79 21.78 -48.35
N THR A 39 -10.14 20.63 -48.32
CA THR A 39 -8.85 20.43 -49.01
C THR A 39 -8.58 18.94 -49.12
N ASP A 40 -8.40 18.52 -50.36
CA ASP A 40 -7.85 17.24 -50.79
C ASP A 40 -6.40 17.12 -50.32
N ALA A 41 -5.94 15.89 -50.05
CA ALA A 41 -4.73 15.32 -50.64
C ALA A 41 -4.32 13.98 -49.99
N GLU A 42 -4.22 12.97 -50.87
CA GLU A 42 -3.14 12.00 -50.98
C GLU A 42 -3.01 10.86 -49.95
N SER A 43 -3.56 9.73 -50.42
CA SER A 43 -3.11 8.37 -50.21
C SER A 43 -1.61 8.16 -50.35
N SER A 44 -0.98 7.49 -49.39
CA SER A 44 0.11 6.57 -49.68
C SER A 44 0.06 5.35 -48.76
N SER A 45 -0.06 4.20 -49.41
CA SER A 45 0.01 2.84 -48.88
C SER A 45 1.45 2.45 -48.61
N PHE A 46 1.77 1.86 -47.46
CA PHE A 46 2.91 0.94 -47.36
C PHE A 46 2.68 -0.16 -46.30
N THR A 47 3.30 -1.29 -46.59
CA THR A 47 3.03 -2.67 -46.22
C THR A 47 3.49 -3.08 -44.82
N SER A 48 2.72 -3.99 -44.22
CA SER A 48 2.93 -4.69 -42.95
C SER A 48 3.94 -5.85 -43.03
N HIS A 49 4.90 -5.91 -42.11
CA HIS A 49 5.65 -7.09 -41.62
C HIS A 49 6.46 -6.62 -40.38
N THR A 50 6.75 -7.34 -39.29
CA THR A 50 6.42 -8.64 -38.69
C THR A 50 6.87 -8.54 -37.23
N ASP A 51 6.21 -9.26 -36.33
CA ASP A 51 6.48 -9.30 -34.88
C ASP A 51 7.93 -9.70 -34.51
N THR A 52 8.54 -8.99 -33.54
CA THR A 52 9.68 -9.48 -32.74
C THR A 52 9.55 -9.00 -31.30
N ALA A 53 9.75 -9.93 -30.36
CA ALA A 53 9.58 -9.77 -28.92
C ALA A 53 10.52 -8.71 -28.32
N THR A 54 9.97 -7.90 -27.41
CA THR A 54 10.65 -6.80 -26.73
C THR A 54 11.40 -7.30 -25.49
N THR A 55 12.71 -7.51 -25.61
CA THR A 55 13.65 -7.41 -24.47
C THR A 55 14.21 -5.98 -24.48
N MET A 56 13.86 -5.18 -23.47
CA MET A 56 14.37 -3.81 -23.34
C MET A 56 15.86 -3.83 -22.92
N SER A 57 16.76 -3.75 -23.90
CA SER A 57 18.19 -3.45 -23.68
C SER A 57 18.39 -1.94 -23.47
N PRO A 58 19.21 -1.49 -22.52
CA PRO A 58 19.52 -0.08 -22.31
C PRO A 58 20.58 0.40 -23.32
N HIS A 59 20.15 0.79 -24.52
CA HIS A 59 21.04 1.34 -25.56
C HIS A 59 21.33 2.85 -25.29
N TRP A 60 22.18 3.17 -24.30
CA TRP A 60 22.48 4.57 -23.91
C TRP A 60 23.95 5.02 -24.10
N MET A 61 24.81 4.26 -24.78
CA MET A 61 26.22 4.64 -24.92
C MET A 61 26.66 5.18 -26.30
N ASN A 62 25.79 5.36 -27.30
CA ASN A 62 26.25 5.94 -28.57
C ASN A 62 25.13 6.52 -29.47
N SER A 63 24.76 7.80 -29.30
CA SER A 63 24.19 8.59 -30.40
C SER A 63 24.18 10.10 -30.10
N ASN A 64 25.03 10.87 -30.78
CA ASN A 64 24.77 12.28 -31.07
C ASN A 64 23.70 12.33 -32.16
N GLY A 65 22.43 12.50 -31.78
CA GLY A 65 21.28 12.57 -32.68
C GLY A 65 20.38 13.75 -32.35
N ASN A 66 20.22 14.65 -33.31
CA ASN A 66 19.53 15.94 -33.24
C ASN A 66 18.05 15.80 -32.83
N VAL A 67 17.61 16.48 -31.76
CA VAL A 67 16.19 16.57 -31.37
C VAL A 67 15.72 18.02 -31.47
N ASN A 68 14.71 18.25 -32.30
CA ASN A 68 13.98 19.52 -32.43
C ASN A 68 13.01 19.69 -31.26
N SER A 69 13.28 20.61 -30.34
CA SER A 69 12.34 21.03 -29.31
C SER A 69 11.66 22.36 -29.67
N ARG A 70 10.33 22.34 -29.78
CA ARG A 70 9.46 23.54 -29.78
C ARG A 70 9.32 24.05 -28.35
N SER A 71 9.79 25.27 -28.08
CA SER A 71 9.61 25.95 -26.80
C SER A 71 8.31 26.75 -26.78
N SER A 72 7.50 26.55 -25.73
CA SER A 72 6.45 27.49 -25.31
C SER A 72 6.97 28.25 -24.09
N ALA A 73 7.20 29.56 -24.27
CA ALA A 73 7.60 30.48 -23.22
C ALA A 73 6.36 31.04 -22.50
N LEU A 74 6.36 31.02 -21.17
CA LEU A 74 5.49 31.85 -20.35
C LEU A 74 6.32 32.67 -19.38
N LEU A 75 6.22 33.99 -19.55
CA LEU A 75 6.77 35.06 -18.72
C LEU A 75 6.09 35.05 -17.35
N TYR A 76 6.87 35.09 -16.27
CA TYR A 76 6.40 35.60 -14.97
C TYR A 76 7.23 36.81 -14.54
N HIS A 77 6.47 37.83 -14.12
CA HIS A 77 6.88 39.17 -13.78
C HIS A 77 7.45 39.21 -12.36
N GLU A 78 8.61 39.82 -12.21
CA GLU A 78 9.27 40.20 -10.97
C GLU A 78 8.78 41.60 -10.55
N GLN A 79 8.54 41.84 -9.24
CA GLN A 79 8.73 43.15 -8.59
C GLN A 79 8.61 43.09 -7.05
N VAL A 80 9.62 43.72 -6.39
CA VAL A 80 9.53 44.61 -5.19
C VAL A 80 9.46 43.92 -3.82
N LEU A 81 10.27 44.17 -2.77
CA LEU A 81 11.39 45.06 -2.34
C LEU A 81 12.04 44.33 -1.13
N GLY A 82 13.27 44.52 -0.65
CA GLY A 82 14.28 45.55 -0.76
C GLY A 82 14.99 45.71 0.61
N GLY A 83 16.32 45.78 0.60
CA GLY A 83 17.10 46.50 1.64
C GLY A 83 17.83 45.66 2.70
N GLY A 84 19.17 45.73 2.70
CA GLY A 84 19.99 45.35 3.86
C GLY A 84 21.46 45.08 3.52
N VAL A 85 22.29 46.10 3.66
CA VAL A 85 23.71 46.17 3.28
C VAL A 85 24.63 45.92 4.50
N ARG A 86 25.82 45.32 4.25
CA ARG A 86 27.06 45.28 5.09
C ARG A 86 27.02 44.41 6.36
N SER A 87 28.12 43.82 6.86
CA SER A 87 29.52 43.65 6.43
C SER A 87 30.18 42.63 7.38
N GLN A 88 31.29 42.04 6.93
CA GLN A 88 32.29 41.29 7.70
C GLN A 88 32.56 41.83 9.12
N ALA A 89 32.76 40.92 10.09
CA ALA A 89 33.96 40.81 10.93
C ALA A 89 33.78 39.72 12.01
N ASP A 90 34.66 38.72 12.01
CA ASP A 90 35.22 38.12 13.24
C ASP A 90 36.27 39.11 13.80
N PRO A 91 36.63 39.17 15.12
CA PRO A 91 36.97 37.98 15.92
C PRO A 91 36.84 38.04 17.48
N PHE A 92 37.17 36.90 18.13
CA PHE A 92 37.73 36.67 19.48
C PHE A 92 36.96 36.98 20.80
N SER A 93 36.96 35.93 21.65
CA SER A 93 37.24 35.90 23.11
C SER A 93 36.14 36.17 24.16
N GLN A 94 35.97 35.15 25.02
CA GLN A 94 35.70 35.13 26.48
C GLN A 94 34.76 36.18 27.09
N ASP A 95 33.69 35.72 27.76
CA ASP A 95 33.54 35.84 29.22
C ASP A 95 32.26 35.13 29.71
N GLU A 96 32.39 34.42 30.84
CA GLU A 96 31.26 34.02 31.67
C GLU A 96 30.55 35.25 32.28
N PRO A 97 29.30 35.11 32.73
CA PRO A 97 29.14 35.02 34.19
C PRO A 97 28.03 34.09 34.67
N GLY A 98 28.27 33.49 35.83
CA GLY A 98 27.26 32.75 36.59
C GLY A 98 26.28 33.59 37.43
N ARG A 99 25.52 32.83 38.22
CA ARG A 99 24.59 33.16 39.33
C ARG A 99 23.11 33.41 38.99
N SER A 100 22.26 32.50 39.45
CA SER A 100 21.37 32.67 40.63
C SER A 100 20.24 31.61 40.57
N SER A 101 20.24 30.63 41.47
CA SER A 101 19.44 30.56 42.71
C SER A 101 17.93 30.40 42.50
N ASN A 102 17.37 29.23 42.87
CA ASN A 102 16.62 29.06 44.12
C ASN A 102 15.73 27.82 44.08
N ALA A 103 15.96 26.95 45.06
CA ALA A 103 14.95 26.03 45.56
C ALA A 103 13.80 26.81 46.21
N ASN A 104 12.56 26.32 46.08
CA ASN A 104 11.56 26.60 47.10
C ASN A 104 10.51 25.50 47.20
N THR A 105 10.51 24.89 48.38
CA THR A 105 9.43 24.24 49.11
C THR A 105 8.23 25.16 49.33
N ASN A 106 7.04 24.56 49.49
CA ASN A 106 5.88 24.90 50.37
C ASN A 106 4.65 24.22 49.74
N ASN A 107 3.92 23.26 50.32
CA ASN A 107 3.44 23.02 51.68
C ASN A 107 2.64 24.19 52.27
N SER A 108 1.31 24.12 52.11
CA SER A 108 0.35 24.90 52.89
C SER A 108 -0.88 24.03 53.17
N ASN A 109 -0.85 23.37 54.33
CA ASN A 109 -1.96 22.65 54.92
C ASN A 109 -2.38 23.41 56.19
N LYS A 110 -3.64 23.85 56.25
CA LYS A 110 -4.48 24.08 57.44
C LYS A 110 -5.59 25.12 57.16
N LYS A 111 -6.84 24.72 57.38
CA LYS A 111 -7.68 25.33 58.42
C LYS A 111 -8.86 24.42 58.79
N ASN A 112 -8.89 24.13 60.08
CA ASN A 112 -9.91 23.44 60.86
C ASN A 112 -11.21 24.26 60.92
N ASN A 113 -12.37 23.61 61.11
CA ASN A 113 -13.06 23.56 62.42
C ASN A 113 -14.33 22.69 62.40
N PRO A 114 -14.87 22.33 63.58
CA PRO A 114 -15.53 21.05 63.88
C PRO A 114 -17.05 21.18 64.05
N PHE A 115 -17.75 20.06 64.13
CA PHE A 115 -18.80 19.84 65.13
C PHE A 115 -19.11 18.34 65.22
N ASP A 116 -19.08 17.83 66.44
CA ASP A 116 -19.40 16.47 66.84
C ASP A 116 -20.50 16.54 67.93
N GLU A 117 -21.14 15.40 68.18
CA GLU A 117 -22.19 15.10 69.18
C GLU A 117 -23.66 15.36 68.78
N SER A 118 -24.43 14.30 68.57
CA SER A 118 -25.29 13.73 69.65
C SER A 118 -26.12 12.52 69.19
N GLU A 119 -25.83 11.39 69.85
CA GLU A 119 -26.67 10.32 70.41
C GLU A 119 -28.14 10.05 70.00
N SER A 120 -28.43 8.74 70.08
CA SER A 120 -29.68 8.06 70.54
C SER A 120 -30.82 7.92 69.51
N THR A 121 -31.60 6.84 69.39
CA THR A 121 -31.76 5.52 70.06
C THR A 121 -32.82 4.73 69.26
N GLU A 122 -32.77 3.39 69.33
CA GLU A 122 -33.89 2.42 69.27
C GLU A 122 -34.98 2.52 68.17
N TYR A 123 -35.20 1.42 67.43
CA TYR A 123 -36.38 0.57 67.65
C TYR A 123 -36.24 -0.81 66.99
N ASN A 124 -36.62 -1.82 67.77
CA ASN A 124 -36.65 -3.24 67.44
C ASN A 124 -37.95 -3.65 66.70
N ALA A 125 -37.83 -4.80 66.03
CA ALA A 125 -38.87 -5.80 65.72
C ALA A 125 -39.83 -5.58 64.53
N LYS A 126 -39.72 -6.47 63.53
CA LYS A 126 -40.75 -7.48 63.25
C LYS A 126 -40.24 -8.57 62.31
N ILE A 127 -40.02 -9.75 62.90
CA ILE A 127 -40.06 -11.04 62.23
C ILE A 127 -41.53 -11.43 62.10
N SER A 128 -42.01 -11.73 60.90
CA SER A 128 -43.21 -12.54 60.72
C SER A 128 -43.01 -13.49 59.54
N SER A 129 -42.83 -14.75 59.93
CA SER A 129 -43.05 -15.98 59.19
C SER A 129 -44.34 -15.96 58.36
N PHE A 130 -44.27 -16.44 57.11
CA PHE A 130 -45.42 -17.04 56.44
C PHE A 130 -45.09 -18.50 56.15
N SER A 131 -45.64 -19.37 56.99
CA SER A 131 -45.80 -20.80 56.74
C SER A 131 -47.19 -21.06 56.18
N SER A 132 -47.20 -21.91 55.16
CA SER A 132 -48.30 -22.67 54.58
C SER A 132 -49.54 -22.93 55.46
N SER A 133 -50.71 -22.78 54.83
CA SER A 133 -51.87 -23.62 55.13
C SER A 133 -52.59 -23.95 53.84
N GLU A 134 -52.55 -25.22 53.47
CA GLU A 134 -53.37 -25.86 52.46
C GLU A 134 -54.85 -25.68 52.77
N SER A 135 -55.63 -25.27 51.77
CA SER A 135 -57.04 -25.61 51.70
C SER A 135 -57.37 -25.99 50.25
N GLU A 136 -57.45 -27.29 50.01
CA GLU A 136 -58.04 -27.89 48.82
C GLU A 136 -59.52 -27.48 48.74
N GLY A 137 -59.79 -26.45 47.94
CA GLY A 137 -61.09 -26.13 47.41
C GLY A 137 -61.00 -26.22 45.90
N SER A 138 -61.72 -27.16 45.30
CA SER A 138 -61.85 -27.32 43.85
C SER A 138 -62.60 -26.14 43.25
N ASP A 139 -61.91 -25.02 43.11
CA ASP A 139 -62.30 -23.94 42.23
C ASP A 139 -61.71 -24.29 40.87
N MET A 140 -62.54 -24.43 39.84
CA MET A 140 -62.07 -24.53 38.46
C MET A 140 -61.58 -23.12 38.10
N GLY A 141 -60.41 -22.78 38.64
CA GLY A 141 -59.77 -21.49 38.48
C GLY A 141 -59.77 -21.14 37.01
N GLU A 142 -60.26 -19.93 36.71
CA GLU A 142 -60.13 -19.33 35.39
C GLU A 142 -58.68 -19.53 34.97
N MET A 143 -58.44 -20.39 33.98
CA MET A 143 -57.09 -20.57 33.45
C MET A 143 -56.64 -19.20 32.98
N GLU A 144 -55.66 -18.64 33.67
CA GLU A 144 -55.04 -17.37 33.29
C GLU A 144 -54.70 -17.43 31.80
N SER A 145 -55.13 -16.41 31.07
CA SER A 145 -54.86 -16.33 29.63
C SER A 145 -53.35 -16.37 29.42
N SER A 146 -52.89 -17.08 28.39
CA SER A 146 -51.47 -17.13 28.05
C SER A 146 -50.88 -15.72 27.87
N ALA A 147 -51.68 -14.77 27.36
CA ALA A 147 -51.28 -13.37 27.24
C ALA A 147 -51.07 -12.69 28.60
N ASP A 148 -51.89 -12.97 29.62
CA ASP A 148 -51.75 -12.38 30.95
C ASP A 148 -50.44 -12.85 31.61
N VAL A 149 -50.15 -14.15 31.52
CA VAL A 149 -48.91 -14.75 32.04
C VAL A 149 -47.68 -14.13 31.36
N LEU A 150 -47.71 -13.94 30.04
CA LEU A 150 -46.59 -13.32 29.32
C LEU A 150 -46.44 -11.83 29.65
N ARG A 151 -47.54 -11.08 29.89
CA ARG A 151 -47.44 -9.68 30.34
C ARG A 151 -46.79 -9.56 31.70
N ASP A 152 -47.07 -10.48 32.62
CA ASP A 152 -46.43 -10.50 33.94
C ASP A 152 -44.93 -10.77 33.85
N ILE A 153 -44.53 -11.76 33.04
CA ILE A 153 -43.12 -12.07 32.75
C ILE A 153 -42.42 -10.85 32.15
N LEU A 154 -43.02 -10.24 31.12
CA LEU A 154 -42.45 -9.09 30.44
C LEU A 154 -42.29 -7.90 31.39
N THR A 155 -43.29 -7.64 32.23
CA THR A 155 -43.25 -6.55 33.22
C THR A 155 -42.10 -6.76 34.22
N SER A 156 -41.87 -8.00 34.65
CA SER A 156 -40.75 -8.37 35.51
C SER A 156 -39.39 -8.12 34.83
N LEU A 157 -39.24 -8.51 33.55
CA LEU A 157 -38.02 -8.28 32.78
C LEU A 157 -37.76 -6.79 32.51
N GLU A 158 -38.80 -6.00 32.21
CA GLU A 158 -38.68 -4.56 32.05
C GLU A 158 -38.32 -3.84 33.35
N GLU A 159 -38.86 -4.29 34.48
CA GLU A 159 -38.46 -3.79 35.78
C GLU A 159 -37.00 -4.14 36.10
N LYS A 160 -36.55 -5.35 35.72
CA LYS A 160 -35.13 -5.74 35.82
C LYS A 160 -34.23 -4.85 34.96
N ASP A 161 -34.59 -4.60 33.70
CA ASP A 161 -33.84 -3.71 32.78
C ASP A 161 -33.76 -2.27 33.33
N ARG A 162 -34.88 -1.75 33.84
CA ARG A 162 -34.92 -0.43 34.48
C ARG A 162 -34.05 -0.35 35.73
N LYS A 163 -34.00 -1.42 36.55
CA LYS A 163 -33.15 -1.48 37.75
C LYS A 163 -31.67 -1.53 37.37
N GLU A 164 -31.29 -2.41 36.44
CA GLU A 164 -29.90 -2.47 35.94
C GLU A 164 -29.45 -1.12 35.37
N TRP A 165 -30.34 -0.38 34.72
CA TRP A 165 -30.04 0.95 34.20
C TRP A 165 -29.97 2.03 35.29
N ALA A 166 -30.81 1.93 36.34
CA ALA A 166 -30.91 2.92 37.42
C ALA A 166 -29.81 2.78 38.48
N ASP A 167 -29.39 1.54 38.77
CA ASP A 167 -28.38 1.26 39.80
C ASP A 167 -26.98 1.71 39.34
N GLY A 168 -26.82 2.06 38.06
CA GLY A 168 -25.50 2.28 37.47
C GLY A 168 -24.66 1.02 37.53
N ILE A 169 -23.47 1.05 36.93
CA ILE A 169 -22.52 -0.04 37.09
C ILE A 169 -21.88 0.08 38.49
N ASP A 170 -22.65 -0.18 39.55
CA ASP A 170 -22.13 -0.18 40.91
C ASP A 170 -21.53 -1.57 41.25
N ASP A 171 -20.34 -1.58 41.85
CA ASP A 171 -19.48 -2.75 42.11
C ASP A 171 -20.02 -3.69 43.22
N SER A 172 -21.34 -3.75 43.39
CA SER A 172 -21.96 -4.60 44.40
C SER A 172 -21.63 -6.09 44.14
N PRO A 173 -21.48 -6.90 45.21
CA PRO A 173 -21.04 -8.29 45.08
C PRO A 173 -22.00 -9.08 44.20
N LYS A 174 -21.47 -9.56 43.07
CA LYS A 174 -22.19 -10.36 42.07
C LYS A 174 -22.94 -11.49 42.76
N LYS A 175 -24.27 -11.44 42.72
CA LYS A 175 -25.13 -12.60 43.00
C LYS A 175 -24.70 -13.78 42.12
N ASP A 176 -25.04 -15.00 42.55
CA ASP A 176 -24.71 -16.23 41.83
C ASP A 176 -25.21 -16.20 40.38
N GLN A 177 -24.33 -15.86 39.42
CA GLN A 177 -24.66 -15.73 37.99
C GLN A 177 -25.29 -17.00 37.39
N ALA A 178 -25.00 -18.17 37.97
CA ALA A 178 -25.59 -19.44 37.57
C ALA A 178 -27.10 -19.49 37.86
N VAL A 179 -27.56 -18.92 38.97
CA VAL A 179 -28.97 -18.91 39.37
C VAL A 179 -29.77 -17.99 38.42
N GLU A 180 -29.23 -16.82 38.11
CA GLU A 180 -29.88 -15.91 37.16
C GLU A 180 -29.96 -16.50 35.74
N LYS A 181 -28.94 -17.27 35.33
CA LYS A 181 -28.98 -17.98 34.05
C LYS A 181 -30.13 -19.01 34.01
N GLU A 182 -30.23 -19.87 35.03
CA GLU A 182 -31.27 -20.91 35.08
C GLU A 182 -32.70 -20.31 35.12
N GLU A 183 -32.88 -19.19 35.82
CA GLU A 183 -34.15 -18.45 35.84
C GLU A 183 -34.53 -17.89 34.46
N LEU A 184 -33.56 -17.30 33.74
CA LEU A 184 -33.75 -16.80 32.38
C LEU A 184 -34.07 -17.94 31.40
N ASP A 185 -33.40 -19.08 31.54
CA ASP A 185 -33.60 -20.26 30.69
C ASP A 185 -35.00 -20.87 30.92
N GLY A 186 -35.43 -20.96 32.18
CA GLY A 186 -36.78 -21.39 32.54
C GLY A 186 -37.86 -20.42 32.04
N THR A 187 -37.59 -19.11 32.06
CA THR A 187 -38.48 -18.08 31.51
C THR A 187 -38.61 -18.20 30.00
N LEU A 188 -37.50 -18.40 29.29
CA LEU A 188 -37.48 -18.62 27.86
C LEU A 188 -38.26 -19.86 27.45
N ARG A 189 -38.05 -21.01 28.12
CA ARG A 189 -38.78 -22.25 27.82
C ARG A 189 -40.28 -22.10 27.98
N LYS A 190 -40.73 -21.55 29.11
CA LYS A 190 -42.16 -21.26 29.35
C LYS A 190 -42.76 -20.34 28.29
N THR A 191 -41.97 -19.41 27.77
CA THR A 191 -42.41 -18.45 26.75
C THR A 191 -42.59 -19.14 25.40
N VAL A 192 -41.61 -19.93 24.97
CA VAL A 192 -41.66 -20.71 23.72
C VAL A 192 -42.81 -21.71 23.75
N ASP A 193 -42.97 -22.46 24.85
CA ASP A 193 -44.08 -23.41 25.02
C ASP A 193 -45.46 -22.73 24.83
N ARG A 194 -45.61 -21.48 25.31
CA ARG A 194 -46.87 -20.72 25.16
C ARG A 194 -47.08 -20.21 23.74
N MET A 195 -46.01 -19.79 23.06
CA MET A 195 -46.07 -19.41 21.64
C MET A 195 -46.49 -20.60 20.77
N ASP A 196 -46.03 -21.80 21.09
CA ASP A 196 -46.36 -23.03 20.35
C ASP A 196 -47.79 -23.53 20.61
N VAL A 197 -48.32 -23.33 21.83
CA VAL A 197 -49.70 -23.71 22.17
C VAL A 197 -50.73 -22.80 21.49
N GLU A 198 -50.42 -21.51 21.34
CA GLU A 198 -51.32 -20.50 20.77
C GLU A 198 -50.70 -19.79 19.56
N PRO A 199 -50.40 -20.52 18.46
CA PRO A 199 -49.69 -19.97 17.30
C PRO A 199 -50.52 -18.91 16.55
N ASN A 200 -51.85 -18.97 16.67
CA ASN A 200 -52.77 -18.04 16.01
C ASN A 200 -53.10 -16.80 16.85
N ASP A 201 -52.65 -16.73 18.11
CA ASP A 201 -52.88 -15.56 18.97
C ASP A 201 -51.76 -14.54 18.80
N LEU A 202 -52.07 -13.47 18.06
CA LEU A 202 -51.15 -12.39 17.76
C LEU A 202 -50.57 -11.71 19.01
N GLU A 203 -51.36 -11.57 20.08
CA GLU A 203 -50.88 -10.92 21.30
C GLU A 203 -49.88 -11.82 22.04
N VAL A 204 -50.15 -13.12 22.09
CA VAL A 204 -49.22 -14.12 22.63
C VAL A 204 -47.90 -14.13 21.85
N GLN A 205 -47.96 -14.13 20.52
CA GLN A 205 -46.75 -14.09 19.68
C GLN A 205 -45.95 -12.79 19.92
N ARG A 206 -46.61 -11.62 19.95
CA ARG A 206 -45.95 -10.33 20.22
C ARG A 206 -45.24 -10.31 21.58
N LEU A 207 -45.93 -10.73 22.63
CA LEU A 207 -45.37 -10.76 23.99
C LEU A 207 -44.24 -11.78 24.10
N GLY A 208 -44.43 -12.96 23.53
CA GLY A 208 -43.43 -14.03 23.54
C GLY A 208 -42.13 -13.61 22.87
N ILE A 209 -42.18 -13.06 21.66
CA ILE A 209 -41.00 -12.56 20.94
C ILE A 209 -40.28 -11.47 21.74
N ARG A 210 -41.02 -10.54 22.36
CA ARG A 210 -40.42 -9.47 23.16
C ARG A 210 -39.71 -10.02 24.40
N ILE A 211 -40.26 -11.05 25.04
CA ILE A 211 -39.58 -11.76 26.13
C ILE A 211 -38.31 -12.45 25.62
N VAL A 212 -38.34 -13.13 24.47
CA VAL A 212 -37.15 -13.74 23.86
C VAL A 212 -36.04 -12.70 23.62
N TYR A 213 -36.41 -11.51 23.14
CA TYR A 213 -35.48 -10.39 22.99
C TYR A 213 -34.83 -9.98 24.32
N TYR A 214 -35.63 -9.70 25.36
CA TYR A 214 -35.09 -9.30 26.66
C TYR A 214 -34.21 -10.39 27.27
N VAL A 215 -34.63 -11.65 27.23
CA VAL A 215 -33.82 -12.76 27.74
C VAL A 215 -32.49 -12.86 27.00
N SER A 216 -32.51 -12.71 25.66
CA SER A 216 -31.30 -12.73 24.84
C SER A 216 -30.36 -11.56 25.17
N LYS A 217 -30.93 -10.35 25.34
CA LYS A 217 -30.21 -9.14 25.76
C LYS A 217 -29.54 -9.32 27.13
N PHE A 218 -30.27 -9.84 28.13
CA PHE A 218 -29.72 -10.08 29.46
C PHE A 218 -28.61 -11.14 29.43
N ARG A 219 -28.79 -12.23 28.67
CA ARG A 219 -27.74 -13.25 28.50
C ARG A 219 -26.45 -12.62 27.95
N HIS A 220 -26.55 -11.68 27.02
CA HIS A 220 -25.40 -10.95 26.51
C HIS A 220 -24.73 -10.05 27.56
N ASN A 221 -25.51 -9.33 28.37
CA ASN A 221 -24.99 -8.46 29.43
C ASN A 221 -24.28 -9.24 30.54
N VAL A 222 -24.85 -10.38 30.97
CA VAL A 222 -24.25 -11.25 32.01
C VAL A 222 -22.89 -11.78 31.57
N VAL A 223 -22.76 -12.10 30.28
CA VAL A 223 -21.50 -12.57 29.67
C VAL A 223 -20.46 -11.44 29.64
N ALA A 224 -20.87 -10.20 29.32
CA ALA A 224 -19.99 -9.02 29.26
C ALA A 224 -19.34 -8.69 30.62
N ASP A 225 -20.10 -8.84 31.71
CA ASP A 225 -19.67 -8.42 33.06
C ASP A 225 -18.55 -9.27 33.68
N SER A 226 -18.22 -10.42 33.08
CA SER A 226 -17.15 -11.32 33.55
C SER A 226 -15.73 -10.87 33.20
N THR A 227 -15.56 -9.82 32.38
CA THR A 227 -14.26 -9.22 32.05
C THR A 227 -13.94 -8.00 32.93
N PRO A 228 -12.68 -7.77 33.36
CA PRO A 228 -12.33 -6.66 34.25
C PRO A 228 -12.66 -5.30 33.60
N LYS A 229 -13.55 -4.55 34.27
CA LYS A 229 -14.19 -3.32 33.75
C LYS A 229 -13.23 -2.13 33.74
N GLY A 230 -12.94 -1.62 32.54
CA GLY A 230 -12.76 -0.19 32.28
C GLY A 230 -14.10 0.36 31.74
N VAL A 231 -14.46 1.57 32.15
CA VAL A 231 -15.82 2.15 32.13
C VAL A 231 -16.49 2.22 30.75
N ASP A 232 -17.79 1.90 30.74
CA ASP A 232 -18.86 2.07 29.73
C ASP A 232 -18.63 1.56 28.30
N CYS A 233 -19.09 0.33 28.00
CA CYS A 233 -19.26 -0.08 26.60
C CYS A 233 -20.28 -1.22 26.38
N TRP A 234 -21.39 -0.91 25.72
CA TRP A 234 -22.34 -1.87 25.14
C TRP A 234 -21.80 -2.61 23.89
N TYR A 235 -20.66 -2.18 23.33
CA TYR A 235 -20.01 -2.74 22.14
C TYR A 235 -18.77 -3.62 22.41
N ALA A 236 -18.25 -3.65 23.64
CA ALA A 236 -17.10 -4.47 24.02
C ALA A 236 -17.39 -5.99 23.94
N ASN A 237 -18.66 -6.37 23.78
CA ASN A 237 -19.09 -7.76 23.65
C ASN A 237 -18.69 -8.40 22.30
N GLU A 238 -18.60 -7.63 21.21
CA GLU A 238 -18.21 -8.15 19.88
C GLU A 238 -16.79 -8.77 19.93
N LYS A 239 -15.89 -8.11 20.68
CA LYS A 239 -14.48 -8.54 20.93
C LYS A 239 -14.37 -9.73 21.90
N ALA A 240 -15.25 -9.81 22.90
CA ALA A 240 -15.26 -10.90 23.87
C ALA A 240 -15.89 -12.19 23.29
N ALA A 241 -16.80 -12.09 22.31
CA ALA A 241 -17.44 -13.24 21.68
C ALA A 241 -16.51 -13.98 20.70
N ALA A 242 -15.66 -13.28 19.94
CA ALA A 242 -14.80 -13.89 18.92
C ALA A 242 -13.57 -14.65 19.48
N ASN A 243 -13.02 -14.19 20.62
CA ASN A 243 -11.81 -14.75 21.24
C ASN A 243 -12.06 -15.57 22.51
N ARG A 244 -13.30 -15.67 23.00
CA ARG A 244 -13.60 -16.63 24.07
C ARG A 244 -13.42 -18.05 23.53
N PRO A 245 -12.78 -18.97 24.28
CA PRO A 245 -13.04 -20.37 24.03
C PRO A 245 -14.56 -20.49 24.10
N THR A 246 -15.19 -20.93 23.01
CA THR A 246 -16.62 -21.21 23.00
C THR A 246 -16.84 -22.18 24.14
N SER A 247 -17.22 -21.68 25.32
CA SER A 247 -17.71 -22.50 26.40
C SER A 247 -18.88 -23.17 25.74
N THR A 248 -18.69 -24.45 25.41
CA THR A 248 -19.65 -25.24 24.65
C THR A 248 -20.99 -24.96 25.30
N LEU A 249 -21.85 -24.23 24.60
CA LEU A 249 -23.23 -24.10 25.03
C LEU A 249 -23.67 -25.54 25.27
N ASN A 250 -24.26 -25.80 26.44
CA ASN A 250 -24.77 -27.14 26.68
C ASN A 250 -25.74 -27.45 25.54
N GLU A 251 -25.82 -28.71 25.09
CA GLU A 251 -26.69 -29.10 23.98
C GLU A 251 -28.14 -28.59 24.22
N ASP A 252 -28.58 -28.59 25.47
CA ASP A 252 -29.87 -28.04 25.93
C ASP A 252 -30.04 -26.53 25.66
N ASP A 253 -28.96 -25.74 25.77
CA ASP A 253 -28.98 -24.30 25.47
C ASP A 253 -29.13 -24.08 23.96
N GLU A 254 -28.43 -24.87 23.15
CA GLU A 254 -28.51 -24.79 21.68
C GLU A 254 -29.90 -25.21 21.17
N GLU A 255 -30.49 -26.27 21.75
CA GLU A 255 -31.85 -26.73 21.44
C GLU A 255 -32.88 -25.64 21.78
N LEU A 256 -32.85 -25.10 23.00
CA LEU A 256 -33.80 -24.06 23.43
C LEU A 256 -33.71 -22.79 22.56
N ILE A 257 -32.51 -22.41 22.13
CA ILE A 257 -32.32 -21.29 21.19
C ILE A 257 -32.87 -21.64 19.81
N THR A 258 -32.71 -22.89 19.37
CA THR A 258 -33.27 -23.37 18.09
C THR A 258 -34.79 -23.29 18.10
N ASP A 259 -35.43 -23.76 19.17
CA ASP A 259 -36.89 -23.72 19.33
C ASP A 259 -37.41 -22.27 19.36
N ALA A 260 -36.74 -21.39 20.12
CA ALA A 260 -37.09 -19.98 20.15
C ALA A 260 -36.94 -19.31 18.77
N LEU A 261 -35.91 -19.66 18.01
CA LEU A 261 -35.70 -19.17 16.65
C LEU A 261 -36.80 -19.65 15.71
N ASP A 262 -37.17 -20.93 15.77
CA ASP A 262 -38.23 -21.49 14.93
C ASP A 262 -39.59 -20.89 15.25
N ALA A 263 -39.90 -20.65 16.53
CA ALA A 263 -41.12 -19.95 16.95
C ALA A 263 -41.15 -18.49 16.43
N ILE A 264 -40.04 -17.75 16.52
CA ILE A 264 -39.95 -16.39 15.97
C ILE A 264 -40.16 -16.40 14.44
N LEU A 265 -39.46 -17.29 13.73
CA LEU A 265 -39.56 -17.37 12.27
C LEU A 265 -40.96 -17.80 11.81
N GLN A 266 -41.62 -18.68 12.57
CA GLN A 266 -43.00 -19.07 12.31
C GLN A 266 -43.95 -17.90 12.51
N ALA A 267 -43.80 -17.12 13.59
CA ALA A 267 -44.61 -15.94 13.83
C ALA A 267 -44.43 -14.86 12.75
N MET A 268 -43.21 -14.66 12.23
CA MET A 268 -42.96 -13.78 11.09
C MET A 268 -43.68 -14.25 9.81
N GLU A 269 -43.71 -15.57 9.58
CA GLU A 269 -44.40 -16.18 8.43
C GLU A 269 -45.93 -16.08 8.54
N ASP A 270 -46.48 -16.27 9.74
CA ASP A 270 -47.93 -16.27 10.00
C ASP A 270 -48.52 -14.85 10.06
N PHE A 271 -47.74 -13.86 10.50
CA PHE A 271 -48.16 -12.46 10.65
C PHE A 271 -47.25 -11.47 9.89
N PRO A 272 -47.08 -11.62 8.56
CA PRO A 272 -46.12 -10.82 7.78
C PRO A 272 -46.53 -9.34 7.64
N ASP A 273 -47.79 -9.00 7.93
CA ASP A 273 -48.32 -7.63 7.84
C ASP A 273 -48.27 -6.88 9.19
N ASP A 274 -47.88 -7.54 10.29
CA ASP A 274 -47.87 -6.93 11.63
C ASP A 274 -46.53 -6.27 11.96
N GLU A 275 -46.47 -4.95 11.72
CA GLU A 275 -45.26 -4.15 11.90
C GLU A 275 -44.59 -4.31 13.28
N VAL A 276 -45.37 -4.28 14.36
CA VAL A 276 -44.85 -4.39 15.74
C VAL A 276 -44.29 -5.78 16.03
N LEU A 277 -44.95 -6.84 15.55
CA LEU A 277 -44.46 -8.20 15.67
C LEU A 277 -43.14 -8.37 14.90
N ILE A 278 -43.07 -7.87 13.66
CA ILE A 278 -41.88 -7.96 12.82
C ILE A 278 -40.71 -7.15 13.41
N GLU A 279 -40.96 -5.97 13.97
CA GLU A 279 -39.94 -5.17 14.66
C GLU A 279 -39.35 -5.91 15.87
N ASN A 280 -40.22 -6.48 16.72
CA ASN A 280 -39.79 -7.28 17.86
C ASN A 280 -39.04 -8.54 17.41
N ALA A 281 -39.51 -9.20 16.34
CA ALA A 281 -38.91 -10.40 15.79
C ALA A 281 -37.50 -10.12 15.27
N CYS A 282 -37.32 -9.06 14.48
CA CYS A 282 -36.01 -8.64 13.99
C CYS A 282 -35.07 -8.27 15.15
N SER A 283 -35.56 -7.59 16.19
CA SER A 283 -34.76 -7.26 17.37
C SER A 283 -34.31 -8.51 18.13
N ALA A 284 -35.22 -9.48 18.33
CA ALA A 284 -34.91 -10.76 18.96
C ALA A 284 -33.92 -11.61 18.14
N LEU A 285 -34.11 -11.67 16.83
CA LEU A 285 -33.21 -12.36 15.91
C LEU A 285 -31.83 -11.70 15.87
N GLU A 286 -31.75 -10.37 15.86
CA GLU A 286 -30.48 -9.65 15.92
C GLU A 286 -29.72 -10.01 17.20
N ALA A 287 -30.37 -9.93 18.36
CA ALA A 287 -29.78 -10.27 19.65
C ALA A 287 -29.35 -11.75 19.72
N THR A 288 -30.03 -12.66 19.03
CA THR A 288 -29.66 -14.09 19.06
C THR A 288 -28.60 -14.45 18.03
N SER A 289 -28.48 -13.71 16.92
CA SER A 289 -27.73 -14.03 15.69
C SER A 289 -26.22 -14.29 15.83
N GLU A 290 -25.61 -13.98 16.97
CA GLU A 290 -24.18 -14.21 17.23
C GLU A 290 -23.82 -15.69 17.50
N LYS A 291 -24.81 -16.58 17.61
CA LYS A 291 -24.61 -17.97 18.06
C LYS A 291 -24.46 -18.97 16.90
N SER A 292 -23.73 -20.06 17.16
CA SER A 292 -23.52 -21.21 16.24
C SER A 292 -24.83 -21.71 15.61
N VAL A 293 -25.88 -21.79 16.42
CA VAL A 293 -27.23 -22.27 16.10
C VAL A 293 -27.82 -21.59 14.86
N ILE A 294 -27.62 -20.27 14.72
CA ILE A 294 -28.18 -19.49 13.61
C ILE A 294 -27.64 -19.94 12.25
N LYS A 295 -26.44 -20.53 12.17
CA LYS A 295 -25.88 -20.98 10.90
C LYS A 295 -26.66 -22.12 10.27
N ASN A 296 -27.26 -22.98 11.09
CA ASN A 296 -28.11 -24.08 10.61
C ASN A 296 -29.41 -23.55 9.99
N ASN A 297 -29.91 -22.44 10.52
CA ASN A 297 -31.16 -21.79 10.09
C ASN A 297 -30.95 -20.55 9.20
N ALA A 298 -29.70 -20.22 8.85
CA ALA A 298 -29.35 -18.96 8.16
C ALA A 298 -30.10 -18.73 6.85
N LYS A 299 -30.46 -19.80 6.15
CA LYS A 299 -31.25 -19.70 4.92
C LYS A 299 -32.70 -19.29 5.21
N ARG A 300 -33.35 -19.86 6.23
CA ARG A 300 -34.73 -19.51 6.63
C ARG A 300 -34.76 -18.09 7.18
N ILE A 301 -33.82 -17.77 8.07
CA ILE A 301 -33.63 -16.42 8.62
C ILE A 301 -33.43 -15.40 7.48
N LEU A 302 -32.61 -15.71 6.47
CA LEU A 302 -32.45 -14.81 5.32
C LEU A 302 -33.78 -14.60 4.58
N GLU A 303 -34.52 -15.67 4.27
CA GLU A 303 -35.77 -15.56 3.50
C GLU A 303 -36.76 -14.63 4.24
N GLU A 304 -36.95 -14.81 5.56
CA GLU A 304 -37.84 -13.95 6.38
C GLU A 304 -37.31 -12.52 6.54
N VAL A 305 -36.01 -12.33 6.80
CA VAL A 305 -35.41 -11.00 6.98
C VAL A 305 -35.47 -10.19 5.68
N LEU A 306 -35.27 -10.81 4.52
CA LEU A 306 -35.41 -10.10 3.24
C LEU A 306 -36.86 -9.71 2.96
N MET A 307 -37.83 -10.57 3.31
CA MET A 307 -39.25 -10.22 3.22
C MET A 307 -39.60 -9.06 4.17
N ALA A 308 -39.05 -9.04 5.38
CA ALA A 308 -39.24 -7.95 6.34
C ALA A 308 -38.66 -6.61 5.81
N ILE A 309 -37.44 -6.61 5.26
CA ILE A 309 -36.84 -5.39 4.66
C ILE A 309 -37.69 -4.87 3.49
N GLU A 310 -38.24 -5.76 2.65
CA GLU A 310 -39.06 -5.36 1.51
C GLU A 310 -40.47 -4.93 1.90
N GLY A 311 -41.08 -5.57 2.90
CA GLY A 311 -42.44 -5.31 3.37
C GLY A 311 -42.55 -4.06 4.25
N PHE A 312 -41.53 -3.78 5.06
CA PHE A 312 -41.48 -2.67 6.02
C PHE A 312 -40.31 -1.72 5.73
N ALA A 313 -40.08 -1.45 4.43
CA ALA A 313 -38.97 -0.62 3.99
C ALA A 313 -39.04 0.81 4.57
N ASP A 314 -40.21 1.28 5.00
CA ASP A 314 -40.47 2.58 5.64
C ASP A 314 -40.35 2.58 7.18
N ASN A 315 -40.21 1.42 7.83
CA ASN A 315 -39.92 1.34 9.27
C ASN A 315 -38.39 1.22 9.49
N PRO A 316 -37.74 2.27 10.04
CA PRO A 316 -36.29 2.27 10.24
C PRO A 316 -35.82 1.24 11.28
N ALA A 317 -36.63 0.91 12.28
CA ALA A 317 -36.27 -0.07 13.30
C ALA A 317 -36.21 -1.49 12.71
N VAL A 318 -37.23 -1.89 11.95
CA VAL A 318 -37.27 -3.18 11.23
C VAL A 318 -36.06 -3.30 10.29
N VAL A 319 -35.82 -2.28 9.47
CA VAL A 319 -34.70 -2.28 8.51
C VAL A 319 -33.36 -2.32 9.26
N SER A 320 -33.16 -1.50 10.29
CA SER A 320 -31.92 -1.44 11.07
C SER A 320 -31.59 -2.79 11.72
N SER A 321 -32.56 -3.43 12.38
CA SER A 321 -32.33 -4.75 13.00
C SER A 321 -32.13 -5.84 11.96
N SER A 322 -32.85 -5.78 10.84
CA SER A 322 -32.62 -6.68 9.70
C SER A 322 -31.20 -6.58 9.15
N LEU A 323 -30.66 -5.36 9.02
CA LEU A 323 -29.27 -5.15 8.61
C LEU A 323 -28.27 -5.68 9.65
N GLY A 324 -28.59 -5.58 10.94
CA GLY A 324 -27.82 -6.17 12.02
C GLY A 324 -27.75 -7.69 11.92
N ILE A 325 -28.89 -8.35 11.71
CA ILE A 325 -28.95 -9.81 11.47
C ILE A 325 -28.09 -10.18 10.26
N LEU A 326 -28.22 -9.46 9.14
CA LEU A 326 -27.42 -9.71 7.93
C LEU A 326 -25.91 -9.50 8.17
N CYS A 327 -25.55 -8.52 8.99
CA CYS A 327 -24.16 -8.29 9.40
C CYS A 327 -23.63 -9.52 10.16
N ASN A 328 -24.36 -9.99 11.17
CA ASN A 328 -23.96 -11.12 12.00
C ASN A 328 -23.92 -12.43 11.21
N LEU A 329 -24.89 -12.66 10.31
CA LEU A 329 -24.92 -13.81 9.40
C LEU A 329 -23.77 -13.84 8.39
N SER A 330 -23.22 -12.68 8.04
CA SER A 330 -22.16 -12.56 7.04
C SER A 330 -20.75 -12.52 7.64
N SER A 331 -20.63 -12.35 8.96
CA SER A 331 -19.36 -12.30 9.67
C SER A 331 -18.57 -13.61 9.51
N PRO A 332 -17.27 -13.55 9.17
CA PRO A 332 -16.42 -14.73 9.08
C PRO A 332 -16.12 -15.26 10.48
N SER A 333 -16.91 -16.22 10.94
CA SER A 333 -16.61 -16.92 12.20
C SER A 333 -15.37 -17.82 12.05
N SER A 334 -14.45 -17.74 13.00
CA SER A 334 -13.13 -18.40 13.00
C SER A 334 -13.14 -19.93 12.96
N SER A 335 -14.25 -20.61 13.29
CA SER A 335 -14.24 -22.06 13.51
C SER A 335 -14.69 -22.94 12.33
N ASN A 336 -15.21 -22.37 11.23
CA ASN A 336 -15.72 -23.19 10.10
C ASN A 336 -15.79 -22.42 8.75
N GLU A 337 -14.62 -22.05 8.20
CA GLU A 337 -14.51 -21.12 7.06
C GLU A 337 -15.21 -21.62 5.77
N ASN A 338 -15.10 -22.91 5.43
CA ASN A 338 -15.52 -23.39 4.10
C ASN A 338 -17.04 -23.41 3.85
N ILE A 339 -17.83 -23.81 4.85
CA ILE A 339 -19.31 -23.87 4.71
C ILE A 339 -19.89 -22.45 4.68
N ASN A 340 -19.27 -21.54 5.43
CA ASN A 340 -19.74 -20.17 5.53
C ASN A 340 -19.52 -19.40 4.23
N ASP A 341 -18.44 -19.65 3.49
CA ASP A 341 -18.15 -18.95 2.23
C ASP A 341 -19.17 -19.21 1.11
N ASP A 342 -19.68 -20.43 0.95
CA ASP A 342 -20.71 -20.72 -0.06
C ASP A 342 -22.06 -20.09 0.33
N LEU A 343 -22.41 -20.17 1.62
CA LEU A 343 -23.60 -19.52 2.14
C LEU A 343 -23.48 -18.01 1.94
N ARG A 344 -22.41 -17.35 2.41
CA ARG A 344 -22.16 -15.91 2.26
C ARG A 344 -22.27 -15.45 0.81
N ARG A 345 -21.67 -16.19 -0.14
CA ARG A 345 -21.77 -15.90 -1.58
C ARG A 345 -23.21 -15.97 -2.10
N LYS A 346 -23.98 -16.95 -1.65
CA LYS A 346 -25.41 -17.06 -1.98
C LYS A 346 -26.21 -15.93 -1.33
N LEU A 347 -25.97 -15.63 -0.05
CA LEU A 347 -26.64 -14.55 0.69
C LEU A 347 -26.39 -13.20 0.02
N ALA A 348 -25.14 -12.86 -0.33
CA ALA A 348 -24.76 -11.60 -0.93
C ALA A 348 -25.57 -11.26 -2.20
N LYS A 349 -25.89 -12.27 -3.02
CA LYS A 349 -26.66 -12.10 -4.25
C LYS A 349 -28.08 -11.55 -4.01
N TYR A 350 -28.69 -11.90 -2.88
CA TYR A 350 -30.06 -11.53 -2.53
C TYR A 350 -30.10 -10.38 -1.53
N ALA A 351 -29.17 -10.34 -0.58
CA ALA A 351 -29.11 -9.34 0.48
C ALA A 351 -28.67 -7.97 -0.02
N LEU A 352 -27.66 -7.88 -0.89
CA LEU A 352 -27.11 -6.58 -1.33
C LEU A 352 -28.18 -5.63 -1.94
N PRO A 353 -29.05 -6.08 -2.87
CA PRO A 353 -30.13 -5.23 -3.38
C PRO A 353 -31.06 -4.69 -2.28
N SER A 354 -31.49 -5.54 -1.34
CA SER A 354 -32.41 -5.16 -0.25
C SER A 354 -31.73 -4.22 0.75
N ILE A 355 -30.45 -4.46 1.09
CA ILE A 355 -29.64 -3.57 1.92
C ILE A 355 -29.60 -2.16 1.30
N LEU A 356 -29.27 -2.08 0.01
CA LEU A 356 -29.15 -0.79 -0.68
C LEU A 356 -30.49 -0.07 -0.80
N GLN A 357 -31.59 -0.80 -0.97
CA GLN A 357 -32.93 -0.21 -0.99
C GLN A 357 -33.34 0.30 0.40
N GLY A 358 -33.13 -0.46 1.47
CA GLY A 358 -33.40 -0.01 2.84
C GLY A 358 -32.59 1.23 3.23
N MET A 359 -31.28 1.24 2.93
CA MET A 359 -30.43 2.42 3.16
C MET A 359 -30.88 3.63 2.32
N LYS A 360 -31.40 3.41 1.11
CA LYS A 360 -31.87 4.51 0.25
C LYS A 360 -33.11 5.21 0.82
N GLU A 361 -33.97 4.49 1.53
CA GLU A 361 -35.20 5.00 2.14
C GLU A 361 -34.91 5.75 3.44
N HIS A 362 -33.96 5.26 4.24
CA HIS A 362 -33.60 5.82 5.55
C HIS A 362 -32.26 6.57 5.55
N ARG A 363 -32.12 7.57 4.68
CA ARG A 363 -30.84 8.29 4.46
C ARG A 363 -30.30 9.03 5.67
N ASP A 364 -31.18 9.41 6.58
CA ASP A 364 -30.87 10.23 7.74
C ASP A 364 -30.57 9.39 9.00
N ASP A 365 -30.79 8.06 8.94
CA ASP A 365 -30.47 7.15 10.05
C ASP A 365 -29.02 6.66 9.97
N LEU A 366 -28.17 7.29 10.78
CA LEU A 366 -26.74 7.00 10.88
C LEU A 366 -26.44 5.57 11.35
N HIS A 367 -27.25 5.02 12.27
CA HIS A 367 -27.04 3.70 12.85
C HIS A 367 -27.38 2.61 11.83
N LEU A 368 -28.53 2.74 11.17
CA LEU A 368 -28.95 1.88 10.07
C LEU A 368 -27.89 1.87 8.96
N TYR A 369 -27.38 3.04 8.57
CA TYR A 369 -26.31 3.15 7.58
C TYR A 369 -25.02 2.44 8.01
N THR A 370 -24.67 2.53 9.28
CA THR A 370 -23.46 1.89 9.82
C THR A 370 -23.60 0.37 9.74
N LYS A 371 -24.73 -0.19 10.20
CA LYS A 371 -25.02 -1.63 10.09
C LYS A 371 -25.05 -2.11 8.63
N GLY A 372 -25.70 -1.35 7.74
CA GLY A 372 -25.73 -1.66 6.32
C GLY A 372 -24.35 -1.71 5.69
N CYS A 373 -23.49 -0.75 6.02
CA CYS A 373 -22.09 -0.77 5.59
C CYS A 373 -21.31 -1.96 6.19
N LYS A 374 -21.44 -2.25 7.49
CA LYS A 374 -20.79 -3.42 8.13
C LYS A 374 -21.20 -4.72 7.44
N ALA A 375 -22.49 -4.93 7.16
CA ALA A 375 -22.97 -6.09 6.40
C ALA A 375 -22.36 -6.15 4.98
N MET A 376 -22.28 -5.02 4.27
CA MET A 376 -21.63 -4.96 2.95
C MET A 376 -20.13 -5.28 3.01
N VAL A 377 -19.40 -4.86 4.06
CA VAL A 377 -17.98 -5.21 4.25
C VAL A 377 -17.85 -6.73 4.29
N ASN A 378 -18.67 -7.40 5.09
CA ASN A 378 -18.65 -8.85 5.24
C ASN A 378 -18.99 -9.57 3.92
N PHE A 379 -20.04 -9.14 3.20
CA PHE A 379 -20.39 -9.75 1.91
C PHE A 379 -19.35 -9.53 0.81
N THR A 380 -18.62 -8.41 0.83
CA THR A 380 -17.63 -8.09 -0.20
C THR A 380 -16.23 -8.60 0.11
N ARG A 381 -15.98 -9.07 1.34
CA ARG A 381 -14.70 -9.67 1.73
C ARG A 381 -14.48 -10.95 0.92
N ASP A 382 -13.43 -10.95 0.12
CA ASP A 382 -12.96 -12.09 -0.70
C ASP A 382 -14.01 -12.69 -1.67
N ASP A 383 -15.10 -11.97 -1.98
CA ASP A 383 -16.11 -12.38 -2.97
C ASP A 383 -16.14 -11.43 -4.19
N PRO A 384 -15.51 -11.80 -5.32
CA PRO A 384 -15.50 -10.97 -6.52
C PRO A 384 -16.90 -10.80 -7.13
N ASN A 385 -17.83 -11.73 -6.90
CA ASN A 385 -19.19 -11.60 -7.42
C ASN A 385 -20.00 -10.56 -6.65
N ALA A 386 -19.92 -10.55 -5.32
CA ALA A 386 -20.52 -9.53 -4.47
C ALA A 386 -19.91 -8.15 -4.77
N GLN A 387 -18.58 -8.07 -4.88
CA GLN A 387 -17.87 -6.85 -5.25
C GLN A 387 -18.36 -6.31 -6.61
N ARG A 388 -18.47 -7.19 -7.62
CA ARG A 388 -19.00 -6.81 -8.94
C ARG A 388 -20.48 -6.44 -8.92
N LEU A 389 -21.31 -7.13 -8.13
CA LEU A 389 -22.73 -6.81 -7.97
C LEU A 389 -22.89 -5.39 -7.44
N LEU A 390 -22.20 -5.09 -6.34
CA LEU A 390 -22.25 -3.79 -5.66
C LEU A 390 -21.68 -2.65 -6.52
N ALA A 391 -20.59 -2.90 -7.26
CA ALA A 391 -19.96 -1.86 -8.07
C ALA A 391 -20.62 -1.67 -9.46
N CYS A 392 -21.05 -2.75 -10.11
CA CYS A 392 -21.41 -2.70 -11.53
C CYS A 392 -22.90 -2.75 -11.81
N LYS A 393 -23.68 -3.49 -11.03
CA LYS A 393 -25.11 -3.72 -11.33
C LYS A 393 -26.00 -2.67 -10.68
N GLU A 394 -25.56 -2.10 -9.57
CA GLU A 394 -26.35 -1.16 -8.80
C GLU A 394 -25.62 0.18 -8.71
N ALA A 395 -26.01 1.14 -9.56
CA ALA A 395 -25.53 2.52 -9.44
C ALA A 395 -25.82 3.13 -8.04
N LEU A 396 -26.73 2.50 -7.30
CA LEU A 396 -27.07 2.82 -5.93
C LEU A 396 -25.95 2.45 -4.94
N GLY A 397 -25.21 1.35 -5.17
CA GLY A 397 -24.17 0.87 -4.26
C GLY A 397 -23.08 1.91 -4.01
N LEU A 398 -22.42 2.34 -5.09
CA LEU A 398 -21.40 3.40 -5.01
C LEU A 398 -21.95 4.73 -4.52
N ARG A 399 -23.25 5.01 -4.73
CA ARG A 399 -23.89 6.22 -4.21
C ARG A 399 -24.09 6.15 -2.70
N VAL A 400 -24.62 5.04 -2.19
CA VAL A 400 -24.83 4.82 -0.75
C VAL A 400 -23.50 4.86 -0.01
N ILE A 401 -22.47 4.20 -0.55
CA ILE A 401 -21.11 4.28 0.00
C ILE A 401 -20.59 5.72 -0.01
N SER A 402 -20.82 6.47 -1.10
CA SER A 402 -20.45 7.88 -1.17
C SER A 402 -21.16 8.75 -0.13
N GLU A 403 -22.41 8.44 0.24
CA GLU A 403 -23.13 9.14 1.31
C GLU A 403 -22.46 8.86 2.66
N GLY A 404 -22.07 7.62 2.93
CA GLY A 404 -21.33 7.24 4.16
C GLY A 404 -19.97 7.91 4.29
N LEU A 405 -19.34 8.29 3.17
CA LEU A 405 -18.09 9.06 3.16
C LEU A 405 -18.28 10.57 3.33
N LYS A 406 -19.50 11.11 3.23
CA LYS A 406 -19.70 12.56 3.29
C LYS A 406 -19.15 13.11 4.61
N TYR A 407 -18.39 14.19 4.48
CA TYR A 407 -17.94 14.96 5.62
C TYR A 407 -19.11 15.74 6.21
N TRP A 408 -19.31 15.60 7.52
CA TRP A 408 -20.28 16.34 8.29
C TRP A 408 -19.51 17.41 9.07
N GLN A 409 -19.80 18.70 8.85
CA GLN A 409 -19.15 19.77 9.61
C GLN A 409 -19.48 19.62 11.10
N VAL A 410 -18.47 19.26 11.88
CA VAL A 410 -18.57 18.79 13.28
C VAL A 410 -18.76 19.94 14.29
N ASP A 411 -18.89 21.20 13.85
CA ASP A 411 -18.74 22.38 14.72
C ASP A 411 -19.69 22.43 15.95
N LYS A 412 -20.63 21.48 16.12
CA LYS A 412 -21.49 21.31 17.31
C LYS A 412 -21.91 19.87 17.67
N LEU A 413 -21.25 18.82 17.20
CA LEU A 413 -21.67 17.45 17.55
C LEU A 413 -21.15 17.04 18.94
N ASP A 414 -21.94 16.26 19.67
CA ASP A 414 -21.47 15.60 20.88
C ASP A 414 -20.47 14.47 20.54
N VAL A 415 -19.74 14.00 21.56
CA VAL A 415 -18.72 12.96 21.41
C VAL A 415 -19.33 11.68 20.82
N PHE A 416 -20.53 11.31 21.26
CA PHE A 416 -21.21 10.11 20.80
C PHE A 416 -21.55 10.17 19.30
N SER A 417 -22.12 11.27 18.83
CA SER A 417 -22.44 11.48 17.42
C SER A 417 -21.18 11.52 16.56
N THR A 418 -20.09 12.09 17.08
CA THR A 418 -18.78 12.10 16.43
C THR A 418 -18.26 10.67 16.23
N LEU A 419 -18.31 9.84 17.27
CA LEU A 419 -17.94 8.41 17.19
C LEU A 419 -18.81 7.66 16.18
N GLN A 420 -20.13 7.87 16.18
CA GLN A 420 -21.03 7.22 15.22
C GLN A 420 -20.71 7.61 13.77
N HIS A 421 -20.39 8.88 13.51
CA HIS A 421 -19.96 9.32 12.18
C HIS A 421 -18.63 8.72 11.76
N LEU A 422 -17.67 8.56 12.68
CA LEU A 422 -16.41 7.88 12.41
C LEU A 422 -16.63 6.39 12.10
N ARG A 423 -17.50 5.70 12.85
CA ARG A 423 -17.88 4.30 12.60
C ARG A 423 -18.50 4.11 11.22
N LEU A 424 -19.47 4.96 10.84
CA LEU A 424 -20.06 4.94 9.51
C LEU A 424 -18.98 5.12 8.44
N ARG A 425 -18.12 6.13 8.61
CA ARG A 425 -17.06 6.43 7.64
C ARG A 425 -16.09 5.27 7.49
N LEU A 426 -15.65 4.67 8.59
CA LEU A 426 -14.78 3.51 8.58
C LEU A 426 -15.43 2.33 7.85
N ALA A 427 -16.68 2.02 8.16
CA ALA A 427 -17.42 0.95 7.50
C ALA A 427 -17.55 1.20 5.99
N ALA A 428 -17.90 2.42 5.58
CA ALA A 428 -17.99 2.80 4.16
C ALA A 428 -16.64 2.68 3.43
N ILE A 429 -15.53 3.10 4.07
CA ILE A 429 -14.17 2.97 3.51
C ILE A 429 -13.79 1.49 3.38
N ARG A 430 -14.11 0.66 4.36
CA ARG A 430 -13.83 -0.79 4.30
C ARG A 430 -14.57 -1.47 3.15
N VAL A 431 -15.81 -1.05 2.85
CA VAL A 431 -16.51 -1.52 1.63
C VAL A 431 -15.69 -1.13 0.40
N LEU A 432 -15.24 0.12 0.28
CA LEU A 432 -14.41 0.55 -0.87
C LEU A 432 -13.07 -0.17 -0.94
N LYS A 433 -12.43 -0.43 0.21
CA LYS A 433 -11.19 -1.20 0.30
C LYS A 433 -11.42 -2.59 -0.32
N ASN A 434 -12.47 -3.30 0.07
CA ASN A 434 -12.82 -4.59 -0.51
C ASN A 434 -13.12 -4.50 -2.01
N LEU A 435 -13.87 -3.47 -2.44
CA LEU A 435 -14.14 -3.27 -3.88
C LEU A 435 -12.87 -2.95 -4.68
N SER A 436 -11.90 -2.27 -4.07
CA SER A 436 -10.65 -1.85 -4.72
C SER A 436 -9.67 -3.00 -4.95
N THR A 437 -9.77 -4.11 -4.21
CA THR A 437 -8.94 -5.30 -4.45
C THR A 437 -9.40 -6.13 -5.66
N HIS A 438 -10.59 -5.86 -6.19
CA HIS A 438 -11.15 -6.58 -7.33
C HIS A 438 -10.26 -6.49 -8.57
N SER A 439 -9.96 -7.62 -9.22
CA SER A 439 -9.06 -7.68 -10.39
C SER A 439 -9.61 -7.01 -11.66
N SER A 440 -10.93 -7.02 -11.87
CA SER A 440 -11.58 -6.36 -13.01
C SER A 440 -11.37 -4.84 -13.05
N LEU A 441 -10.85 -4.38 -14.18
CA LEU A 441 -10.78 -2.97 -14.56
C LEU A 441 -12.14 -2.27 -14.57
N GLU A 442 -13.23 -3.01 -14.86
CA GLU A 442 -14.60 -2.45 -14.86
C GLU A 442 -14.99 -1.94 -13.46
N VAL A 443 -14.70 -2.74 -12.43
CA VAL A 443 -15.02 -2.42 -11.03
C VAL A 443 -14.16 -1.24 -10.57
N LYS A 444 -12.83 -1.36 -10.72
CA LYS A 444 -11.89 -0.30 -10.34
C LYS A 444 -12.15 1.02 -11.08
N GLY A 445 -12.41 0.94 -12.38
CA GLY A 445 -12.75 2.09 -13.22
C GLY A 445 -14.05 2.78 -12.78
N LYS A 446 -15.08 2.02 -12.40
CA LYS A 446 -16.33 2.58 -11.86
C LYS A 446 -16.13 3.29 -10.52
N ILE A 447 -15.29 2.76 -9.64
CA ILE A 447 -14.92 3.41 -8.37
C ILE A 447 -14.18 4.72 -8.67
N ALA A 448 -13.15 4.68 -9.51
CA ALA A 448 -12.31 5.84 -9.84
C ALA A 448 -13.07 6.95 -10.59
N LEU A 449 -13.94 6.59 -11.54
CA LEU A 449 -14.75 7.53 -12.33
C LEU A 449 -16.05 7.94 -11.63
N GLY A 450 -16.40 7.29 -10.51
CA GLY A 450 -17.53 7.66 -9.65
C GLY A 450 -18.92 7.50 -10.28
N GLY A 451 -19.07 6.67 -11.34
CA GLY A 451 -20.37 6.29 -11.91
C GLY A 451 -21.36 7.44 -12.15
N GLY A 452 -20.88 8.62 -12.55
CA GLY A 452 -21.71 9.78 -12.89
C GLY A 452 -22.18 10.69 -11.74
N ALA A 453 -21.85 10.41 -10.46
CA ALA A 453 -22.22 11.32 -9.36
C ALA A 453 -21.39 11.18 -8.06
N ALA A 454 -20.75 10.03 -7.81
CA ALA A 454 -20.30 9.66 -6.47
C ALA A 454 -18.98 10.32 -6.03
N ARG A 455 -18.14 10.79 -6.98
CA ARG A 455 -16.83 11.43 -6.69
C ARG A 455 -16.06 10.74 -5.55
N LEU A 456 -16.02 9.39 -5.56
CA LEU A 456 -15.53 8.59 -4.43
C LEU A 456 -14.07 8.90 -4.09
N VAL A 457 -13.22 9.13 -5.09
CA VAL A 457 -11.83 9.54 -4.87
C VAL A 457 -11.77 10.89 -4.16
N ASP A 458 -12.56 11.89 -4.58
CA ASP A 458 -12.60 13.20 -3.90
C ASP A 458 -13.07 13.03 -2.44
N ARG A 459 -14.08 12.18 -2.18
CA ARG A 459 -14.58 11.89 -0.83
C ARG A 459 -13.57 11.16 0.05
N LEU A 460 -12.83 10.20 -0.51
CA LEU A 460 -11.72 9.53 0.19
C LEU A 460 -10.61 10.52 0.55
N LEU A 461 -10.30 11.46 -0.35
CA LEU A 461 -9.32 12.51 -0.09
C LEU A 461 -9.82 13.51 0.96
N GLU A 462 -11.10 13.89 0.92
CA GLU A 462 -11.72 14.70 1.97
C GLU A 462 -11.64 14.00 3.34
N ALA A 463 -12.00 12.71 3.41
CA ALA A 463 -11.87 11.91 4.62
C ALA A 463 -10.43 11.85 5.13
N LEU A 464 -9.46 11.58 4.26
CA LEU A 464 -8.04 11.51 4.60
C LEU A 464 -7.51 12.85 5.15
N VAL A 465 -7.82 13.96 4.45
CA VAL A 465 -7.36 15.30 4.83
C VAL A 465 -8.02 15.76 6.13
N PHE A 466 -9.32 15.52 6.28
CA PHE A 466 -10.07 15.96 7.44
C PHE A 466 -9.67 15.18 8.69
N THR A 467 -9.72 13.86 8.64
CA THR A 467 -9.31 13.01 9.77
C THR A 467 -7.85 13.21 10.15
N GLY A 468 -6.96 13.47 9.18
CA GLY A 468 -5.57 13.84 9.46
C GLY A 468 -5.44 15.18 10.20
N LYS A 469 -6.23 16.20 9.84
CA LYS A 469 -6.24 17.49 10.53
C LYS A 469 -6.71 17.37 11.97
N ASP A 470 -7.78 16.61 12.21
CA ASP A 470 -8.31 16.40 13.56
C ASP A 470 -7.29 15.70 14.47
N LEU A 471 -6.64 14.65 13.96
CA LEU A 471 -5.57 13.95 14.68
C LEU A 471 -4.40 14.86 15.05
N VAL A 472 -4.00 15.77 14.14
CA VAL A 472 -2.94 16.75 14.42
C VAL A 472 -3.41 17.81 15.42
N ALA A 473 -4.63 18.33 15.27
CA ALA A 473 -5.16 19.41 16.10
C ALA A 473 -5.34 18.98 17.57
N ASN A 474 -5.78 17.76 17.80
CA ASN A 474 -6.01 17.23 19.14
C ASN A 474 -4.73 16.75 19.84
N ASN A 475 -3.58 16.80 19.14
CA ASN A 475 -2.26 16.41 19.65
C ASN A 475 -2.31 15.09 20.44
N TYR A 476 -3.07 14.11 19.92
CA TYR A 476 -3.24 12.83 20.59
C TYR A 476 -1.85 12.22 20.77
N LYS A 477 -1.37 12.27 22.01
CA LYS A 477 -0.12 11.63 22.38
C LYS A 477 -0.25 10.18 21.96
N VAL A 478 0.76 9.71 21.25
CA VAL A 478 0.90 8.30 20.92
C VAL A 478 1.06 7.57 22.25
N GLY A 479 -0.04 7.22 22.92
CA GLY A 479 -0.03 6.09 23.81
C GLY A 479 0.47 4.91 23.00
N GLU A 480 1.24 4.01 23.61
CA GLU A 480 1.78 2.79 23.00
C GLU A 480 0.62 1.85 22.58
N TYR A 481 -0.14 2.26 21.58
CA TYR A 481 -1.08 1.39 20.89
C TYR A 481 -0.22 0.47 20.03
N ASN A 482 -0.11 -0.78 20.46
CA ASN A 482 0.51 -1.84 19.67
C ASN A 482 -0.31 -2.04 18.40
N ALA A 483 0.07 -1.35 17.33
CA ALA A 483 -0.58 -1.43 16.02
C ALA A 483 -0.43 -2.80 15.34
N ASN A 484 0.31 -3.74 15.94
CA ASN A 484 0.61 -5.04 15.39
C ASN A 484 -0.47 -6.10 15.68
N ASP A 485 -1.39 -5.86 16.62
CA ASP A 485 -2.37 -6.87 17.01
C ASP A 485 -3.81 -6.41 16.71
N SER A 486 -4.46 -7.19 15.84
CA SER A 486 -5.88 -7.24 15.47
C SER A 486 -6.43 -6.16 14.51
N ASP A 487 -7.15 -6.62 13.48
CA ASP A 487 -8.03 -5.82 12.60
C ASP A 487 -9.22 -5.18 13.35
N GLU A 488 -9.34 -5.46 14.65
CA GLU A 488 -10.40 -5.05 15.56
C GLU A 488 -9.96 -3.83 16.36
N VAL A 489 -10.10 -2.67 15.71
CA VAL A 489 -10.01 -1.37 16.37
C VAL A 489 -11.14 -1.31 17.39
N ASP A 490 -10.86 -0.99 18.65
CA ASP A 490 -11.89 -0.76 19.65
C ASP A 490 -12.81 0.36 19.13
N ASP A 491 -14.07 0.00 18.88
CA ASP A 491 -15.04 0.86 18.19
C ASP A 491 -15.32 2.17 18.97
N ASP A 492 -14.87 2.29 20.22
CA ASP A 492 -15.09 3.47 21.09
C ASP A 492 -13.91 4.46 21.12
N ASP A 493 -12.74 4.09 20.59
CA ASP A 493 -11.60 5.01 20.54
C ASP A 493 -11.64 5.88 19.27
N GLU A 494 -11.94 7.16 19.45
CA GLU A 494 -11.94 8.17 18.39
C GLU A 494 -10.60 8.19 17.62
N VAL A 495 -9.48 8.00 18.33
CA VAL A 495 -8.13 8.00 17.74
C VAL A 495 -7.92 6.74 16.92
N GLY A 496 -8.24 5.57 17.49
CA GLY A 496 -8.20 4.28 16.81
C GLY A 496 -9.00 4.28 15.52
N LEU A 497 -10.26 4.73 15.57
CA LEU A 497 -11.13 4.86 14.40
C LEU A 497 -10.54 5.81 13.35
N SER A 498 -10.03 6.96 13.78
CA SER A 498 -9.41 7.95 12.88
C SER A 498 -8.18 7.39 12.17
N LEU A 499 -7.32 6.66 12.88
CA LEU A 499 -6.15 5.99 12.30
C LEU A 499 -6.57 4.89 11.32
N ALA A 500 -7.61 4.11 11.64
CA ALA A 500 -8.15 3.06 10.79
C ALA A 500 -8.75 3.62 9.49
N ILE A 501 -9.50 4.73 9.59
CA ILE A 501 -10.05 5.47 8.44
C ILE A 501 -8.93 5.90 7.50
N MET A 502 -7.86 6.50 8.04
CA MET A 502 -6.73 6.96 7.22
C MET A 502 -5.98 5.80 6.59
N ARG A 503 -5.71 4.72 7.36
CA ARG A 503 -5.06 3.51 6.87
C ARG A 503 -5.84 2.87 5.71
N ASP A 504 -7.11 2.59 5.94
CA ASP A 504 -7.96 1.90 4.97
C ASP A 504 -8.23 2.79 3.74
N ALA A 505 -8.27 4.12 3.89
CA ALA A 505 -8.33 5.06 2.77
C ALA A 505 -7.05 5.02 1.93
N LEU A 506 -5.87 5.06 2.56
CA LEU A 506 -4.58 4.98 1.84
C LEU A 506 -4.44 3.67 1.08
N GLU A 507 -4.84 2.56 1.68
CA GLU A 507 -4.84 1.24 1.04
C GLU A 507 -5.82 1.18 -0.14
N THR A 508 -7.04 1.69 0.04
CA THR A 508 -8.03 1.80 -1.05
C THR A 508 -7.47 2.59 -2.22
N ILE A 509 -6.83 3.73 -1.96
CA ILE A 509 -6.26 4.56 -3.01
C ILE A 509 -5.05 3.87 -3.68
N GLY A 510 -4.21 3.18 -2.91
CA GLY A 510 -3.12 2.37 -3.47
C GLY A 510 -3.59 1.22 -4.36
N ASN A 511 -4.71 0.59 -4.03
CA ASN A 511 -5.32 -0.46 -4.86
C ASN A 511 -5.88 0.09 -6.18
N LEU A 512 -6.40 1.33 -6.15
CA LEU A 512 -6.91 2.06 -7.32
C LEU A 512 -5.80 2.65 -8.19
N SER A 513 -4.64 3.01 -7.65
CA SER A 513 -3.52 3.51 -8.47
C SER A 513 -2.93 2.43 -9.38
N ASN A 514 -3.07 1.15 -9.02
CA ASN A 514 -2.69 0.02 -9.87
C ASN A 514 -3.62 -0.20 -11.09
N ILE A 515 -4.59 0.68 -11.35
CA ILE A 515 -5.44 0.62 -12.55
C ILE A 515 -4.60 0.75 -13.84
N GLU A 516 -3.51 1.51 -13.79
CA GLU A 516 -2.74 1.82 -14.99
C GLU A 516 -1.95 0.62 -15.55
N SER A 517 -1.42 -0.23 -14.68
CA SER A 517 -0.75 -1.47 -15.11
C SER A 517 -1.72 -2.36 -15.88
N VAL A 518 -2.95 -2.49 -15.37
CA VAL A 518 -4.03 -3.26 -15.99
C VAL A 518 -4.44 -2.68 -17.35
N ILE A 519 -4.44 -1.35 -17.49
CA ILE A 519 -4.72 -0.70 -18.79
C ILE A 519 -3.60 -0.99 -19.82
N LYS A 520 -2.33 -1.05 -19.39
CA LYS A 520 -1.18 -1.27 -20.28
C LYS A 520 -1.03 -2.73 -20.73
N GLU A 521 -1.38 -3.70 -19.88
CA GLU A 521 -1.16 -5.12 -20.15
C GLU A 521 -2.20 -5.77 -21.09
N ASP A 522 -3.37 -5.14 -21.32
CA ASP A 522 -4.42 -5.70 -22.16
C ASP A 522 -4.69 -4.90 -23.46
N PRO A 523 -3.73 -4.82 -24.41
CA PRO A 523 -3.97 -4.22 -25.72
C PRO A 523 -4.83 -5.10 -26.63
N ARG A 524 -5.21 -6.32 -26.19
CA ARG A 524 -5.74 -7.39 -27.05
C ARG A 524 -6.98 -8.10 -26.52
N SER A 525 -7.74 -7.58 -25.56
CA SER A 525 -9.04 -8.16 -25.19
C SER A 525 -10.16 -7.68 -26.12
N PRO A 526 -10.60 -8.49 -27.12
CA PRO A 526 -11.71 -8.16 -27.99
C PRO A 526 -13.09 -8.34 -27.33
N HIS A 527 -13.16 -8.58 -26.01
CA HIS A 527 -14.39 -9.03 -25.34
C HIS A 527 -14.95 -8.09 -24.28
N MET A 528 -14.47 -6.85 -24.18
CA MET A 528 -15.28 -5.81 -23.55
C MET A 528 -16.58 -5.66 -24.35
N PRO A 529 -17.77 -5.89 -23.75
CA PRO A 529 -19.04 -5.77 -24.44
C PRO A 529 -19.12 -4.39 -25.05
N THR A 530 -19.40 -4.34 -26.35
CA THR A 530 -19.59 -3.14 -27.17
C THR A 530 -20.70 -2.24 -26.58
N ILE A 531 -20.35 -1.45 -25.58
CA ILE A 531 -20.98 -0.14 -25.37
C ILE A 531 -20.57 0.65 -26.62
N HIS A 532 -21.55 1.04 -27.43
CA HIS A 532 -21.41 1.65 -28.76
C HIS A 532 -20.09 2.41 -28.98
N ARG A 533 -19.15 1.77 -29.70
CA ARG A 533 -17.85 2.30 -30.09
C ARG A 533 -18.00 3.59 -30.89
N SER A 534 -17.85 4.71 -30.21
CA SER A 534 -17.47 6.00 -30.79
C SER A 534 -16.01 6.22 -30.42
N SER A 535 -15.10 6.05 -31.37
CA SER A 535 -13.64 6.01 -31.17
C SER A 535 -13.01 7.31 -30.64
N ALA A 536 -13.80 8.35 -30.38
CA ALA A 536 -13.36 9.61 -29.79
C ALA A 536 -13.61 9.73 -28.28
N VAL A 537 -14.35 8.79 -27.66
CA VAL A 537 -14.79 8.92 -26.25
C VAL A 537 -13.90 8.15 -25.27
N ASP A 538 -13.23 7.08 -25.70
CA ASP A 538 -12.57 6.15 -24.77
C ASP A 538 -11.29 6.72 -24.12
N ASN A 539 -10.50 7.53 -24.85
CA ASN A 539 -9.30 8.18 -24.29
C ASN A 539 -9.64 9.16 -23.15
N SER A 540 -10.86 9.70 -23.13
CA SER A 540 -11.28 10.65 -22.09
C SER A 540 -11.40 9.99 -20.71
N SER A 541 -11.66 8.68 -20.64
CA SER A 541 -11.91 8.00 -19.37
C SER A 541 -10.62 7.71 -18.61
N ALA A 542 -9.63 7.12 -19.26
CA ALA A 542 -8.30 6.87 -18.70
C ALA A 542 -7.60 8.18 -18.30
N GLU A 543 -7.70 9.21 -19.15
CA GLU A 543 -7.16 10.54 -18.82
C GLU A 543 -7.88 11.16 -17.61
N HIS A 544 -9.19 10.98 -17.47
CA HIS A 544 -9.91 11.45 -16.28
C HIS A 544 -9.46 10.71 -15.02
N ILE A 545 -9.28 9.38 -15.07
CA ILE A 545 -8.73 8.60 -13.96
C ILE A 545 -7.35 9.13 -13.59
N GLN A 546 -6.46 9.33 -14.55
CA GLN A 546 -5.13 9.89 -14.32
C GLN A 546 -5.21 11.26 -13.65
N ARG A 547 -6.05 12.18 -14.14
CA ARG A 547 -6.22 13.50 -13.50
C ARG A 547 -6.73 13.40 -12.07
N GLN A 548 -7.61 12.44 -11.76
CA GLN A 548 -8.09 12.21 -10.40
C GLN A 548 -6.98 11.63 -9.50
N LEU A 549 -6.22 10.65 -10.00
CA LEU A 549 -5.07 10.08 -9.28
C LEU A 549 -3.95 11.11 -9.07
N THR A 550 -3.71 12.04 -9.99
CA THR A 550 -2.78 13.16 -9.77
C THR A 550 -3.19 14.01 -8.56
N ARG A 551 -4.49 14.23 -8.32
CA ARG A 551 -4.97 15.03 -7.18
C ARG A 551 -4.73 14.35 -5.82
N VAL A 552 -4.60 13.02 -5.81
CA VAL A 552 -4.32 12.22 -4.61
C VAL A 552 -2.91 12.51 -4.06
N VAL A 553 -1.95 12.80 -4.93
CA VAL A 553 -0.52 12.88 -4.59
C VAL A 553 -0.27 13.81 -3.41
N LYS A 554 -0.78 15.04 -3.47
CA LYS A 554 -0.53 16.05 -2.43
C LYS A 554 -1.14 15.69 -1.07
N PRO A 555 -2.44 15.30 -0.95
CA PRO A 555 -3.00 14.79 0.30
C PRO A 555 -2.21 13.64 0.90
N VAL A 556 -1.84 12.62 0.10
CA VAL A 556 -1.12 11.44 0.61
C VAL A 556 0.28 11.82 1.10
N LEU A 557 1.03 12.64 0.36
CA LEU A 557 2.32 13.16 0.81
C LEU A 557 2.20 13.98 2.10
N ASN A 558 1.15 14.81 2.22
CA ASN A 558 0.88 15.56 3.44
C ASN A 558 0.61 14.64 4.62
N THR A 559 -0.20 13.59 4.44
CA THR A 559 -0.46 12.59 5.47
C THR A 559 0.83 11.91 5.94
N VAL A 560 1.67 11.45 5.01
CA VAL A 560 2.96 10.82 5.35
C VAL A 560 3.87 11.80 6.12
N ARG A 561 3.91 13.06 5.71
CA ARG A 561 4.73 14.11 6.35
C ARG A 561 4.22 14.56 7.71
N GLN A 562 2.90 14.63 7.90
CA GLN A 562 2.27 15.14 9.13
C GLN A 562 2.27 14.12 10.27
N HIS A 563 2.45 12.84 9.96
CA HIS A 563 2.43 11.76 10.95
C HIS A 563 3.74 10.96 10.98
N PRO A 564 4.89 11.60 11.28
CA PRO A 564 6.19 10.94 11.27
C PRO A 564 6.32 9.83 12.34
N ASN A 565 5.52 9.89 13.40
CA ASN A 565 5.52 8.91 14.51
C ASN A 565 4.45 7.82 14.34
N ARG A 566 3.86 7.67 13.15
CA ARG A 566 2.80 6.68 12.87
C ARG A 566 3.26 5.75 11.72
N PRO A 567 4.07 4.73 12.03
CA PRO A 567 4.71 3.89 11.01
C PRO A 567 3.71 3.22 10.07
N THR A 568 2.56 2.78 10.56
CA THR A 568 1.49 2.19 9.75
C THR A 568 0.98 3.18 8.68
N LEU A 569 0.72 4.44 9.04
CA LEU A 569 0.27 5.44 8.08
C LEU A 569 1.36 5.78 7.06
N GLN A 570 2.61 5.91 7.49
CA GLN A 570 3.74 6.11 6.58
C GLN A 570 3.89 4.93 5.61
N TYR A 571 3.81 3.70 6.12
CA TYR A 571 3.91 2.48 5.33
C TYR A 571 2.85 2.46 4.23
N HIS A 572 1.56 2.58 4.57
CA HIS A 572 0.48 2.57 3.59
C HIS A 572 0.52 3.79 2.65
N GLY A 573 0.87 4.97 3.16
CA GLY A 573 1.01 6.19 2.37
C GLY A 573 2.13 6.09 1.33
N LEU A 574 3.31 5.60 1.73
CA LEU A 574 4.42 5.33 0.81
C LEU A 574 4.07 4.22 -0.19
N GLY A 575 3.34 3.18 0.24
CA GLY A 575 2.83 2.14 -0.65
C GLY A 575 1.93 2.71 -1.75
N CYS A 576 1.02 3.61 -1.39
CA CYS A 576 0.18 4.34 -2.34
C CYS A 576 1.02 5.20 -3.30
N ILE A 577 2.00 5.96 -2.80
CA ILE A 577 2.84 6.83 -3.62
C ILE A 577 3.74 6.02 -4.57
N LYS A 578 4.31 4.89 -4.11
CA LYS A 578 5.11 3.98 -4.95
C LYS A 578 4.35 3.59 -6.22
N GLN A 579 3.08 3.20 -6.07
CA GLN A 579 2.24 2.81 -7.20
C GLN A 579 1.92 3.99 -8.14
N LEU A 580 1.84 5.21 -7.61
CA LEU A 580 1.63 6.44 -8.41
C LEU A 580 2.92 6.94 -9.08
N THR A 581 4.09 6.47 -8.66
CA THR A 581 5.37 7.11 -9.00
C THR A 581 5.69 7.06 -10.48
N ILE A 582 5.32 5.99 -11.19
CA ILE A 582 5.70 5.81 -12.60
C ILE A 582 4.98 6.82 -13.51
N SER A 583 3.71 7.14 -13.24
CA SER A 583 2.90 8.01 -14.09
C SER A 583 2.69 9.43 -13.58
N HIS A 584 2.94 9.65 -12.29
CA HIS A 584 2.72 10.92 -11.64
C HIS A 584 4.00 11.51 -11.03
N ALA A 585 5.18 11.13 -11.53
CA ALA A 585 6.47 11.55 -11.00
C ALA A 585 6.60 13.08 -10.94
N ASP A 586 6.18 13.80 -12.00
CA ASP A 586 6.15 15.27 -12.02
C ASP A 586 5.36 15.85 -10.85
N SER A 587 4.16 15.33 -10.59
CA SER A 587 3.30 15.83 -9.52
C SER A 587 3.88 15.53 -8.15
N ILE A 588 4.49 14.36 -7.96
CA ILE A 588 5.15 13.97 -6.72
C ILE A 588 6.35 14.87 -6.45
N ALA A 589 7.21 15.10 -7.45
CA ALA A 589 8.35 16.01 -7.34
C ALA A 589 7.90 17.44 -6.98
N ASN A 590 6.92 17.97 -7.72
CA ASN A 590 6.39 19.33 -7.51
C ASN A 590 5.67 19.55 -6.16
N HIS A 591 5.25 18.48 -5.50
CA HIS A 591 4.61 18.55 -4.18
C HIS A 591 5.55 18.21 -3.01
N GLY A 592 6.87 18.28 -3.23
CA GLY A 592 7.86 18.05 -2.18
C GLY A 592 8.03 16.56 -1.83
N GLY A 593 7.75 15.66 -2.79
CA GLY A 593 7.90 14.23 -2.59
C GLY A 593 9.34 13.83 -2.24
N ILE A 594 10.33 14.40 -2.93
CA ILE A 594 11.76 14.15 -2.63
C ILE A 594 12.10 14.50 -1.19
N SER A 595 11.83 15.74 -0.78
CA SER A 595 12.06 16.18 0.62
C SER A 595 11.32 15.28 1.62
N THR A 596 10.08 14.90 1.32
CA THR A 596 9.31 13.99 2.20
C THR A 596 10.01 12.63 2.36
N PHE A 597 10.47 12.01 1.27
CA PHE A 597 11.14 10.71 1.33
C PHE A 597 12.50 10.81 2.01
N LEU A 598 13.29 11.84 1.73
CA LEU A 598 14.60 12.04 2.35
C LEU A 598 14.50 12.37 3.85
N ASN A 599 13.46 13.09 4.28
CA ASN A 599 13.19 13.31 5.69
C ASN A 599 12.84 12.00 6.41
N ILE A 600 12.07 11.11 5.79
CA ILE A 600 11.79 9.76 6.33
C ILE A 600 13.10 8.98 6.46
N LEU A 601 13.92 8.94 5.40
CA LEU A 601 15.21 8.24 5.40
C LEU A 601 16.22 8.83 6.39
N SER A 602 16.11 10.12 6.70
CA SER A 602 16.96 10.80 7.70
C SER A 602 16.47 10.62 9.13
N SER A 603 15.22 10.18 9.33
CA SER A 603 14.66 10.01 10.67
C SER A 603 15.37 8.86 11.40
N THR A 604 15.92 9.16 12.59
CA THR A 604 16.68 8.21 13.42
C THR A 604 15.80 7.48 14.43
N GLY A 605 14.51 7.32 14.10
CA GLY A 605 13.49 6.76 14.99
C GLY A 605 13.90 5.40 15.56
N ILE A 606 13.49 5.17 16.81
CA ILE A 606 13.79 4.01 17.65
C ILE A 606 13.72 2.73 16.83
N ALA A 607 14.78 1.90 16.92
CA ALA A 607 15.06 0.73 16.11
C ALA A 607 14.02 -0.40 16.23
N GLU A 608 12.80 -0.16 15.76
CA GLU A 608 11.76 -1.16 15.62
C GLU A 608 11.83 -1.82 14.24
N VAL A 609 11.41 -3.08 14.17
CA VAL A 609 11.40 -3.92 12.95
C VAL A 609 10.74 -3.22 11.76
N ASN A 610 9.76 -2.36 12.04
CA ASN A 610 8.97 -1.62 11.04
C ASN A 610 9.76 -0.51 10.32
N ASP A 611 10.85 0.01 10.91
CA ASP A 611 11.60 1.14 10.33
C ASP A 611 12.22 0.76 8.97
N SER A 612 12.77 -0.45 8.88
CA SER A 612 13.39 -0.94 7.65
C SER A 612 12.40 -1.05 6.47
N MET A 613 11.15 -1.48 6.73
CA MET A 613 10.10 -1.58 5.70
C MET A 613 9.65 -0.20 5.20
N ILE A 614 9.63 0.80 6.08
CA ILE A 614 9.30 2.19 5.72
C ILE A 614 10.43 2.79 4.90
N HIS A 615 11.69 2.60 5.31
CA HIS A 615 12.86 3.03 4.55
C HIS A 615 12.93 2.37 3.16
N GLU A 616 12.68 1.07 3.06
CA GLU A 616 12.61 0.35 1.78
C GLU A 616 11.53 0.96 0.86
N ARG A 617 10.35 1.27 1.40
CA ARG A 617 9.28 1.91 0.63
C ARG A 617 9.62 3.34 0.23
N ALA A 618 10.25 4.12 1.09
CA ALA A 618 10.70 5.48 0.76
C ALA A 618 11.76 5.47 -0.35
N LEU A 619 12.74 4.55 -0.27
CA LEU A 619 13.72 4.31 -1.33
C LEU A 619 13.04 3.81 -2.61
N SER A 620 12.02 2.96 -2.52
CA SER A 620 11.27 2.51 -3.70
C SER A 620 10.58 3.67 -4.41
N CYS A 621 9.98 4.62 -3.66
CA CYS A 621 9.41 5.84 -4.22
C CYS A 621 10.48 6.71 -4.89
N LEU A 622 11.63 6.92 -4.25
CA LEU A 622 12.76 7.65 -4.86
C LEU A 622 13.26 6.97 -6.14
N THR A 623 13.41 5.64 -6.10
CA THR A 623 13.82 4.83 -7.25
C THR A 623 12.86 5.03 -8.42
N GLY A 624 11.55 4.98 -8.17
CA GLY A 624 10.54 5.22 -9.19
C GLY A 624 10.64 6.62 -9.80
N LEU A 625 10.91 7.66 -8.99
CA LEU A 625 11.08 9.04 -9.48
C LEU A 625 12.35 9.17 -10.34
N LEU A 626 13.43 8.53 -9.92
CA LEU A 626 14.73 8.56 -10.59
C LEU A 626 14.77 7.66 -11.83
N SER A 627 13.89 6.67 -11.93
CA SER A 627 13.82 5.72 -13.04
C SER A 627 13.77 6.44 -14.40
N PRO A 628 14.39 5.89 -15.46
CA PRO A 628 14.26 6.40 -16.83
C PRO A 628 12.82 6.43 -17.35
N SER A 629 11.92 5.63 -16.77
CA SER A 629 10.50 5.61 -17.14
C SER A 629 9.68 6.76 -16.54
N SER A 630 10.23 7.46 -15.54
CA SER A 630 9.55 8.59 -14.90
C SER A 630 9.55 9.81 -15.81
N ASN A 631 8.38 10.44 -15.93
CA ASN A 631 8.17 11.66 -16.69
C ASN A 631 8.75 12.92 -16.02
N ALA A 632 9.26 12.80 -14.79
CA ALA A 632 9.81 13.94 -14.07
C ALA A 632 11.01 14.56 -14.77
N ASP A 633 11.01 15.91 -14.83
CA ASP A 633 12.13 16.67 -15.38
C ASP A 633 13.43 16.31 -14.65
N GLY A 634 14.39 15.77 -15.40
CA GLY A 634 15.67 15.34 -14.86
C GLY A 634 16.46 16.47 -14.22
N LEU A 635 16.30 17.71 -14.70
CA LEU A 635 17.01 18.87 -14.15
C LEU A 635 16.48 19.25 -12.76
N ASP A 636 15.17 19.29 -12.60
CA ASP A 636 14.50 19.65 -11.35
C ASP A 636 14.65 18.54 -10.29
N LEU A 637 14.61 17.27 -10.71
CA LEU A 637 14.90 16.14 -9.82
C LEU A 637 16.34 16.19 -9.30
N VAL A 638 17.31 16.42 -10.19
CA VAL A 638 18.74 16.52 -9.81
C VAL A 638 18.98 17.71 -8.89
N ALA A 639 18.35 18.86 -9.17
CA ALA A 639 18.42 20.02 -8.30
C ALA A 639 17.84 19.70 -6.91
N SER A 640 16.66 19.10 -6.85
CA SER A 640 15.98 18.74 -5.60
C SER A 640 16.77 17.72 -4.77
N MET A 641 17.38 16.73 -5.42
CA MET A 641 18.22 15.72 -4.76
C MET A 641 19.48 16.35 -4.14
N GLU A 642 20.06 17.37 -4.78
CA GLU A 642 21.21 18.08 -4.24
C GLU A 642 20.82 19.02 -3.10
N THR A 643 19.71 19.77 -3.22
CA THR A 643 19.28 20.72 -2.19
C THR A 643 18.87 20.07 -0.88
N GLU A 644 18.41 18.82 -0.92
CA GLU A 644 17.90 18.07 0.24
C GLU A 644 18.92 17.04 0.76
N ASP A 645 20.21 17.16 0.40
CA ASP A 645 21.28 16.22 0.78
C ASP A 645 20.92 14.75 0.49
N GLY A 646 20.27 14.52 -0.66
CA GLY A 646 19.68 13.24 -1.00
C GLY A 646 20.71 12.12 -1.16
N LEU A 647 21.88 12.43 -1.72
CA LEU A 647 22.95 11.45 -1.88
C LEU A 647 23.49 10.96 -0.53
N ASP A 648 23.84 11.89 0.36
CA ASP A 648 24.35 11.54 1.68
C ASP A 648 23.31 10.77 2.50
N THR A 649 22.03 11.14 2.38
CA THR A 649 20.92 10.43 3.03
C THR A 649 20.78 8.97 2.54
N ILE A 650 20.96 8.71 1.24
CA ILE A 650 20.93 7.34 0.71
C ILE A 650 22.16 6.55 1.19
N PHE A 651 23.36 7.13 1.21
CA PHE A 651 24.55 6.45 1.75
C PHE A 651 24.44 6.19 3.26
N ARG A 652 23.88 7.12 4.04
CA ARG A 652 23.54 6.90 5.45
C ARG A 652 22.58 5.72 5.61
N SER A 653 21.59 5.59 4.73
CA SER A 653 20.66 4.44 4.72
C SER A 653 21.39 3.11 4.45
N ILE A 654 22.31 3.08 3.47
CA ILE A 654 23.14 1.90 3.17
C ILE A 654 23.97 1.50 4.40
N ARG A 655 24.62 2.46 5.05
CA ARG A 655 25.43 2.21 6.27
C ARG A 655 24.57 1.71 7.43
N ARG A 656 23.35 2.24 7.59
CA ARG A 656 22.44 1.86 8.69
C ARG A 656 21.84 0.47 8.52
N TYR A 657 21.50 0.09 7.29
CA TYR A 657 20.76 -1.15 6.98
C TYR A 657 21.64 -2.22 6.32
N GLN A 658 22.92 -2.30 6.69
CA GLN A 658 23.88 -3.26 6.13
C GLN A 658 23.48 -4.73 6.27
N SER A 659 22.51 -5.09 7.11
CA SER A 659 21.97 -6.45 7.27
C SER A 659 20.65 -6.69 6.52
N ASN A 660 19.99 -5.64 6.01
CA ASN A 660 18.72 -5.76 5.30
C ASN A 660 18.94 -5.63 3.78
N THR A 661 19.03 -6.77 3.12
CA THR A 661 19.33 -6.85 1.67
C THR A 661 18.31 -6.10 0.81
N ALA A 662 17.02 -6.08 1.16
CA ALA A 662 15.98 -5.41 0.36
C ALA A 662 16.16 -3.88 0.35
N VAL A 663 16.52 -3.31 1.51
CA VAL A 663 16.84 -1.88 1.63
C VAL A 663 18.10 -1.54 0.82
N ILE A 664 19.14 -2.36 0.92
CA ILE A 664 20.39 -2.15 0.17
C ILE A 664 20.16 -2.23 -1.34
N GLU A 665 19.44 -3.24 -1.81
CA GLU A 665 19.11 -3.40 -3.24
C GLU A 665 18.38 -2.17 -3.78
N THR A 666 17.35 -1.71 -3.08
CA THR A 666 16.58 -0.52 -3.48
C THR A 666 17.42 0.76 -3.43
N ALA A 667 18.32 0.89 -2.44
CA ALA A 667 19.24 2.02 -2.35
C ALA A 667 20.24 2.05 -3.51
N TYR A 668 20.81 0.89 -3.88
CA TYR A 668 21.69 0.76 -5.03
C TYR A 668 20.99 1.08 -6.34
N GLU A 669 19.73 0.66 -6.49
CA GLU A 669 18.94 1.02 -7.65
C GLU A 669 18.68 2.53 -7.72
N SER A 670 18.35 3.17 -6.59
CA SER A 670 18.23 4.63 -6.48
C SER A 670 19.52 5.35 -6.89
N LEU A 671 20.67 4.94 -6.35
CA LEU A 671 21.97 5.54 -6.67
C LEU A 671 22.34 5.34 -8.15
N PHE A 672 22.10 4.15 -8.68
CA PHE A 672 22.33 3.85 -10.09
C PHE A 672 21.51 4.78 -11.00
N TYR A 673 20.20 4.92 -10.77
CA TYR A 673 19.38 5.82 -11.57
C TYR A 673 19.73 7.30 -11.38
N LEU A 674 20.07 7.71 -10.15
CA LEU A 674 20.57 9.07 -9.89
C LEU A 674 21.83 9.36 -10.71
N SER A 675 22.81 8.45 -10.69
CA SER A 675 24.05 8.61 -11.45
C SER A 675 23.79 8.67 -12.97
N CYS A 676 22.84 7.89 -13.48
CA CYS A 676 22.43 7.95 -14.88
C CYS A 676 21.84 9.32 -15.23
N ARG A 677 20.93 9.85 -14.40
CA ARG A 677 20.33 11.18 -14.62
C ARG A 677 21.36 12.30 -14.56
N VAL A 678 22.27 12.27 -13.58
CA VAL A 678 23.39 13.23 -13.48
C VAL A 678 24.21 13.21 -14.77
N ARG A 679 24.57 12.01 -15.26
CA ARG A 679 25.33 11.85 -16.51
C ARG A 679 24.59 12.41 -17.73
N VAL A 680 23.29 12.16 -17.86
CA VAL A 680 22.47 12.69 -18.98
C VAL A 680 22.38 14.22 -18.93
N VAL A 681 22.18 14.79 -17.75
CA VAL A 681 22.15 16.25 -17.55
C VAL A 681 23.50 16.87 -17.95
N LEU A 682 24.61 16.31 -17.47
CA LEU A 682 25.96 16.79 -17.79
C LEU A 682 26.28 16.68 -19.28
N ALA A 683 25.95 15.56 -19.93
CA ALA A 683 26.14 15.37 -21.37
C ALA A 683 25.36 16.41 -22.20
N SER A 684 24.13 16.71 -21.78
CA SER A 684 23.28 17.72 -22.42
C SER A 684 23.87 19.13 -22.34
N ILE A 685 24.55 19.44 -21.23
CA ILE A 685 25.25 20.73 -21.01
C ILE A 685 26.50 20.84 -21.88
N VAL A 686 27.30 19.77 -22.01
CA VAL A 686 28.52 19.78 -22.84
C VAL A 686 28.18 20.05 -24.32
N GLY A 687 27.06 19.52 -24.81
CA GLY A 687 26.58 19.79 -26.17
C GLY A 687 26.10 21.24 -26.38
N HIS A 688 25.69 21.94 -25.33
CA HIS A 688 25.13 23.28 -25.38
C HIS A 688 25.98 24.26 -24.55
N GLN A 689 27.08 24.75 -25.15
CA GLN A 689 28.02 25.70 -24.53
C GLN A 689 27.38 26.93 -23.83
N ARG A 690 26.12 27.27 -24.16
CA ARG A 690 25.39 28.40 -23.58
C ARG A 690 24.63 28.11 -22.28
N MET A 691 24.49 26.86 -21.84
CA MET A 691 23.66 26.45 -20.69
C MET A 691 24.47 26.12 -19.41
N SER A 692 25.77 26.41 -19.38
CA SER A 692 26.67 25.95 -18.31
C SER A 692 26.42 26.52 -16.91
N SER A 693 25.52 27.50 -16.75
CA SER A 693 25.31 28.23 -15.48
C SER A 693 23.96 27.98 -14.79
N GLY A 694 23.07 27.16 -15.34
CA GLY A 694 21.76 26.85 -14.75
C GLY A 694 21.87 26.15 -13.38
N VAL A 695 20.85 26.31 -12.53
CA VAL A 695 20.84 25.71 -11.17
C VAL A 695 21.02 24.20 -11.23
N GLY A 696 20.23 23.49 -12.06
CA GLY A 696 20.38 22.03 -12.16
C GLY A 696 21.71 21.57 -12.77
N ALA A 697 22.38 22.38 -13.60
CA ALA A 697 23.73 22.08 -14.07
C ALA A 697 24.75 22.13 -12.93
N LYS A 698 24.63 23.12 -12.04
CA LYS A 698 25.47 23.23 -10.84
C LYS A 698 25.19 22.10 -9.86
N SER A 699 23.92 21.78 -9.63
CA SER A 699 23.52 20.66 -8.77
C SER A 699 24.00 19.32 -9.32
N ALA A 700 23.92 19.10 -10.64
CA ALA A 700 24.47 17.89 -11.28
C ALA A 700 25.97 17.73 -11.03
N ARG A 701 26.75 18.81 -11.19
CA ARG A 701 28.21 18.79 -10.92
C ARG A 701 28.52 18.57 -9.43
N ARG A 702 27.71 19.11 -8.53
CA ARG A 702 27.87 18.88 -7.09
C ARG A 702 27.59 17.44 -6.73
N LEU A 703 26.51 16.85 -7.23
CA LEU A 703 26.21 15.42 -7.04
C LEU A 703 27.28 14.53 -7.67
N GLU A 704 27.79 14.90 -8.84
CA GLU A 704 28.94 14.24 -9.47
C GLU A 704 30.15 14.25 -8.54
N SER A 705 30.53 15.42 -8.01
CA SER A 705 31.64 15.53 -7.05
C SER A 705 31.39 14.72 -5.77
N GLN A 706 30.16 14.73 -5.24
CA GLN A 706 29.81 13.95 -4.05
C GLN A 706 29.84 12.44 -4.30
N LEU A 707 29.39 11.97 -5.47
CA LEU A 707 29.47 10.56 -5.88
C LEU A 707 30.93 10.09 -6.01
N CYS A 708 31.83 11.00 -6.38
CA CYS A 708 33.26 10.75 -6.52
C CYS A 708 34.05 10.91 -5.21
N LEU A 709 33.40 11.25 -4.08
CA LEU A 709 34.08 11.28 -2.80
C LEU A 709 34.59 9.89 -2.44
N GLU A 710 35.84 9.82 -1.97
CA GLU A 710 36.54 8.60 -1.59
C GLU A 710 35.71 7.72 -0.63
N GLU A 711 35.13 8.33 0.41
CA GLU A 711 34.29 7.63 1.38
C GLU A 711 33.06 6.94 0.76
N ASN A 712 32.48 7.55 -0.28
CA ASN A 712 31.30 7.00 -0.95
C ASN A 712 31.72 5.86 -1.88
N ILE A 713 32.86 5.98 -2.56
CA ILE A 713 33.45 4.89 -3.36
C ILE A 713 33.76 3.68 -2.48
N PHE A 714 34.34 3.88 -1.30
CA PHE A 714 34.58 2.78 -0.36
C PHE A 714 33.30 2.12 0.14
N VAL A 715 32.24 2.90 0.44
CA VAL A 715 30.94 2.30 0.79
C VAL A 715 30.38 1.50 -0.37
N MET A 716 30.53 1.97 -1.62
CA MET A 716 30.10 1.25 -2.81
C MET A 716 30.85 -0.08 -2.98
N LEU A 717 32.18 -0.05 -2.96
CA LEU A 717 33.03 -1.24 -3.10
C LEU A 717 32.84 -2.22 -1.94
N GLY A 718 32.81 -1.72 -0.70
CA GLY A 718 32.65 -2.55 0.50
C GLY A 718 31.31 -3.27 0.53
N THR A 719 30.22 -2.59 0.18
CA THR A 719 28.89 -3.23 0.13
C THR A 719 28.79 -4.19 -1.06
N LEU A 720 29.36 -3.85 -2.23
CA LEU A 720 29.44 -4.77 -3.36
C LEU A 720 30.21 -6.04 -2.99
N ASN A 721 31.36 -5.91 -2.32
CA ASN A 721 32.15 -7.03 -1.82
C ASN A 721 31.40 -7.87 -0.79
N GLN A 722 30.56 -7.26 0.05
CA GLN A 722 29.74 -7.98 1.02
C GLN A 722 28.63 -8.82 0.35
N TYR A 723 28.05 -8.32 -0.74
CA TYR A 723 26.81 -8.88 -1.31
C TYR A 723 26.95 -9.60 -2.65
N PHE A 724 28.10 -9.54 -3.32
CA PHE A 724 28.21 -10.09 -4.66
C PHE A 724 27.97 -11.61 -4.72
N GLU A 725 28.18 -12.35 -3.64
CA GLU A 725 27.94 -13.80 -3.64
C GLU A 725 26.44 -14.17 -3.56
N THR A 726 25.64 -13.31 -2.93
CA THR A 726 24.26 -13.59 -2.51
C THR A 726 23.21 -12.82 -3.30
N ASN A 727 23.53 -11.66 -3.87
CA ASN A 727 22.56 -10.82 -4.58
C ASN A 727 23.11 -10.32 -5.94
N GLU A 728 22.54 -10.85 -7.02
CA GLU A 728 22.85 -10.48 -8.40
C GLU A 728 22.42 -9.04 -8.73
N ALA A 729 21.27 -8.57 -8.23
CA ALA A 729 20.76 -7.23 -8.50
C ALA A 729 21.66 -6.15 -7.89
N ILE A 730 22.11 -6.31 -6.64
CA ILE A 730 23.10 -5.42 -6.02
C ILE A 730 24.39 -5.40 -6.85
N SER A 731 24.84 -6.57 -7.32
CA SER A 731 26.03 -6.69 -8.16
C SER A 731 25.91 -5.92 -9.48
N GLN A 732 24.80 -6.11 -10.18
CA GLN A 732 24.49 -5.43 -11.44
C GLN A 732 24.42 -3.91 -11.26
N ARG A 733 23.65 -3.42 -10.28
CA ARG A 733 23.48 -1.98 -10.04
C ARG A 733 24.77 -1.35 -9.51
N GLY A 734 25.50 -2.06 -8.64
CA GLY A 734 26.80 -1.63 -8.11
C GLY A 734 27.83 -1.43 -9.20
N LEU A 735 28.01 -2.41 -10.10
CA LEU A 735 28.93 -2.26 -11.23
C LEU A 735 28.49 -1.15 -12.19
N GLY A 736 27.20 -1.06 -12.51
CA GLY A 736 26.67 0.03 -13.35
C GLY A 736 26.89 1.42 -12.74
N LEU A 737 26.78 1.54 -11.42
CA LEU A 737 27.07 2.76 -10.67
C LEU A 737 28.56 3.11 -10.73
N LEU A 738 29.45 2.13 -10.52
CA LEU A 738 30.90 2.31 -10.64
C LEU A 738 31.34 2.72 -12.05
N VAL A 739 30.69 2.22 -13.10
CA VAL A 739 30.92 2.67 -14.49
C VAL A 739 30.64 4.17 -14.64
N ASN A 740 29.54 4.66 -14.04
CA ASN A 740 29.20 6.08 -14.08
C ASN A 740 30.17 6.93 -13.25
N VAL A 741 30.52 6.48 -12.04
CA VAL A 741 31.51 7.15 -11.19
C VAL A 741 32.87 7.24 -11.89
N HIS A 742 33.34 6.15 -12.48
CA HIS A 742 34.57 6.16 -13.27
C HIS A 742 34.49 7.17 -14.43
N ALA A 743 33.36 7.22 -15.15
CA ALA A 743 33.18 8.19 -16.22
C ALA A 743 33.28 9.64 -15.71
N PHE A 744 32.72 9.96 -14.53
CA PHE A 744 32.84 11.28 -13.91
C PHE A 744 34.30 11.61 -13.55
N LEU A 745 35.02 10.68 -12.93
CA LEU A 745 36.44 10.84 -12.61
C LEU A 745 37.31 11.11 -13.84
N THR A 746 36.95 10.55 -15.00
CA THR A 746 37.69 10.81 -16.26
C THR A 746 37.37 12.16 -16.91
N GLN A 747 36.19 12.73 -16.64
CA GLN A 747 35.74 13.99 -17.22
C GLN A 747 36.24 15.21 -16.44
N SER A 748 36.54 15.07 -15.14
CA SER A 748 37.04 16.17 -14.31
C SER A 748 38.49 16.54 -14.69
N GLU A 749 38.65 17.56 -15.55
CA GLU A 749 39.96 17.90 -16.10
C GLU A 749 40.99 18.45 -15.09
N GLY A 750 40.54 18.93 -13.94
CA GLY A 750 41.38 19.60 -12.94
C GLY A 750 41.88 18.72 -11.78
N GLN A 751 41.33 17.51 -11.62
CA GLN A 751 41.55 16.69 -10.42
C GLN A 751 42.03 15.26 -10.76
N LYS A 752 42.51 15.07 -11.99
CA LYS A 752 42.73 13.75 -12.61
C LYS A 752 43.64 12.78 -11.84
N HIS A 753 44.52 13.26 -10.95
CA HIS A 753 45.64 12.45 -10.48
C HIS A 753 45.47 11.71 -9.17
N GLN A 754 44.60 12.14 -8.25
CA GLN A 754 44.42 11.45 -6.96
C GLN A 754 43.19 10.55 -6.94
N ASP A 755 42.11 10.95 -7.60
CA ASP A 755 40.81 10.28 -7.40
C ASP A 755 40.65 9.00 -8.23
N GLN A 756 41.35 8.87 -9.37
CA GLN A 756 41.32 7.66 -10.20
C GLN A 756 42.03 6.47 -9.52
N ASP A 757 43.01 6.74 -8.68
CA ASP A 757 43.73 5.69 -7.96
C ASP A 757 42.81 4.97 -6.97
N ILE A 758 41.75 5.61 -6.45
CA ILE A 758 40.87 5.03 -5.41
C ILE A 758 40.14 3.77 -5.90
N LEU A 759 39.64 3.76 -7.14
CA LEU A 759 38.96 2.58 -7.71
C LEU A 759 39.91 1.40 -7.93
N VAL A 760 41.21 1.66 -7.98
CA VAL A 760 42.26 0.68 -8.27
C VAL A 760 42.96 0.24 -6.99
N SER A 761 43.28 1.17 -6.10
CA SER A 761 44.22 1.00 -4.98
C SER A 761 43.76 0.00 -3.92
N ASP A 762 42.48 -0.34 -3.88
CA ASP A 762 41.86 -1.18 -2.85
C ASP A 762 41.36 -2.55 -3.39
N GLY A 763 41.98 -3.04 -4.46
CA GLY A 763 41.61 -4.32 -5.08
C GLY A 763 40.28 -4.26 -5.83
N GLY A 764 39.89 -3.08 -6.32
CA GLY A 764 38.67 -2.91 -7.10
C GLY A 764 38.67 -3.76 -8.37
N ILE A 765 39.83 -3.95 -9.02
CA ILE A 765 39.98 -4.85 -10.17
C ILE A 765 39.66 -6.29 -9.78
N ARG A 766 40.27 -6.77 -8.69
CA ARG A 766 40.00 -8.10 -8.13
C ARG A 766 38.51 -8.29 -7.84
N LEU A 767 37.88 -7.31 -7.19
CA LEU A 767 36.46 -7.36 -6.86
C LEU A 767 35.59 -7.44 -8.12
N VAL A 768 35.82 -6.58 -9.11
CA VAL A 768 35.05 -6.59 -10.38
C VAL A 768 35.18 -7.94 -11.08
N LEU A 769 36.40 -8.48 -11.18
CA LEU A 769 36.66 -9.79 -11.76
C LEU A 769 36.01 -10.93 -10.96
N ALA A 770 35.98 -10.85 -9.62
CA ALA A 770 35.30 -11.82 -8.78
C ALA A 770 33.77 -11.79 -9.00
N VAL A 771 33.18 -10.60 -9.07
CA VAL A 771 31.74 -10.42 -9.36
C VAL A 771 31.40 -10.98 -10.74
N MET A 772 32.21 -10.67 -11.76
CA MET A 772 32.02 -11.19 -13.12
C MET A 772 32.11 -12.72 -13.17
N ARG A 773 33.10 -13.33 -12.51
CA ARG A 773 33.24 -14.79 -12.46
C ARG A 773 32.06 -15.44 -11.75
N ARG A 774 31.59 -14.84 -10.65
CA ARG A 774 30.44 -15.33 -9.88
C ARG A 774 29.16 -15.33 -10.71
N HIS A 775 28.92 -14.27 -11.48
CA HIS A 775 27.70 -14.06 -12.26
C HIS A 775 27.94 -14.15 -13.76
N GLY A 776 28.67 -15.18 -14.21
CA GLY A 776 29.07 -15.37 -15.61
C GLY A 776 27.91 -15.35 -16.63
N LEU A 777 26.71 -15.75 -16.20
CA LEU A 777 25.51 -15.81 -17.05
C LEU A 777 24.71 -14.49 -17.09
N ALA A 778 24.99 -13.54 -16.19
CA ALA A 778 24.28 -12.27 -16.12
C ALA A 778 24.89 -11.25 -17.08
N VAL A 779 24.32 -11.14 -18.29
CA VAL A 779 24.88 -10.31 -19.39
C VAL A 779 25.14 -8.85 -18.98
N ALA A 780 24.26 -8.26 -18.17
CA ALA A 780 24.40 -6.88 -17.70
C ALA A 780 25.60 -6.71 -16.74
N ILE A 781 25.84 -7.69 -15.86
CA ILE A 781 27.03 -7.71 -14.99
C ILE A 781 28.30 -7.82 -15.83
N GLN A 782 28.29 -8.68 -16.85
CA GLN A 782 29.44 -8.82 -17.74
C GLN A 782 29.69 -7.53 -18.53
N GLU A 783 28.64 -6.91 -19.09
CA GLU A 783 28.75 -5.65 -19.82
C GLU A 783 29.32 -4.54 -18.93
N TYR A 784 28.76 -4.32 -17.74
CA TYR A 784 29.25 -3.28 -16.83
C TYR A 784 30.66 -3.59 -16.30
N GLY A 785 30.94 -4.85 -15.98
CA GLY A 785 32.26 -5.27 -15.52
C GLY A 785 33.33 -5.04 -16.58
N VAL A 786 33.15 -5.55 -17.80
CA VAL A 786 34.12 -5.35 -18.90
C VAL A 786 34.22 -3.88 -19.29
N GLY A 787 33.09 -3.15 -19.32
CA GLY A 787 33.08 -1.72 -19.63
C GLY A 787 33.84 -0.88 -18.59
N LEU A 788 33.71 -1.20 -17.30
CA LEU A 788 34.45 -0.56 -16.22
C LEU A 788 35.96 -0.85 -16.34
N LEU A 789 36.33 -2.12 -16.58
CA LEU A 789 37.72 -2.55 -16.73
C LEU A 789 38.39 -1.86 -17.94
N ALA A 790 37.68 -1.76 -19.08
CA ALA A 790 38.16 -1.02 -20.25
C ALA A 790 38.42 0.45 -19.90
N GLY A 791 37.48 1.08 -19.19
CA GLY A 791 37.61 2.46 -18.73
C GLY A 791 38.82 2.67 -17.83
N ILE A 792 39.02 1.81 -16.84
CA ILE A 792 40.14 1.88 -15.89
C ILE A 792 41.47 1.74 -16.64
N LEU A 793 41.60 0.73 -17.50
CA LEU A 793 42.84 0.47 -18.25
C LEU A 793 43.21 1.61 -19.20
N LYS A 794 42.21 2.28 -19.77
CA LYS A 794 42.40 3.39 -20.70
C LYS A 794 42.88 4.68 -20.02
N ASN A 795 42.50 4.92 -18.77
CA ASN A 795 42.79 6.17 -18.07
C ASN A 795 43.83 6.02 -16.95
N ALA A 796 44.30 4.80 -16.67
CA ALA A 796 45.30 4.48 -15.67
C ALA A 796 46.55 5.39 -15.74
N ILE A 797 46.88 6.08 -14.65
CA ILE A 797 48.11 6.88 -14.53
C ILE A 797 49.32 5.95 -14.38
N SER A 798 49.17 4.92 -13.54
CA SER A 798 50.17 3.86 -13.32
C SER A 798 49.83 2.63 -14.15
N TYR A 799 49.92 2.78 -15.48
CA TYR A 799 49.59 1.73 -16.45
C TYR A 799 50.19 0.37 -16.10
N ASP A 800 51.44 0.33 -15.63
CA ASP A 800 52.14 -0.95 -15.42
C ASP A 800 51.66 -1.71 -14.18
N ALA A 801 51.34 -1.02 -13.08
CA ALA A 801 50.86 -1.68 -11.86
C ALA A 801 49.44 -2.23 -12.07
N ILE A 802 48.57 -1.39 -12.66
CA ILE A 802 47.16 -1.70 -12.92
C ILE A 802 47.02 -2.86 -13.90
N ARG A 803 47.77 -2.83 -15.01
CA ARG A 803 47.77 -3.92 -15.99
C ARG A 803 48.32 -5.21 -15.40
N ARG A 804 49.35 -5.14 -14.56
CA ARG A 804 49.91 -6.31 -13.87
C ARG A 804 48.87 -6.93 -12.95
N GLU A 805 48.23 -6.13 -12.10
CA GLU A 805 47.15 -6.61 -11.23
C GLU A 805 46.02 -7.24 -12.05
N PHE A 806 45.57 -6.59 -13.13
CA PHE A 806 44.55 -7.15 -14.02
C PHE A 806 44.93 -8.53 -14.57
N VAL A 807 46.18 -8.71 -15.01
CA VAL A 807 46.65 -9.98 -15.57
C VAL A 807 46.88 -11.03 -14.48
N ASP A 808 47.44 -10.62 -13.34
CA ASP A 808 47.68 -11.49 -12.17
C ASP A 808 46.36 -12.04 -11.59
N GLU A 809 45.26 -11.28 -11.72
CA GLU A 809 43.91 -11.68 -11.28
C GLU A 809 43.10 -12.41 -12.38
N GLU A 810 43.76 -12.97 -13.39
CA GLU A 810 43.14 -13.72 -14.50
C GLU A 810 42.12 -12.89 -15.30
N GLY A 811 42.36 -11.58 -15.42
CA GLY A 811 41.45 -10.66 -16.10
C GLY A 811 41.25 -10.98 -17.58
N ILE A 812 42.31 -11.39 -18.29
CA ILE A 812 42.23 -11.77 -19.72
C ILE A 812 41.25 -12.93 -19.91
N SER A 813 41.44 -14.01 -19.16
CA SER A 813 40.61 -15.22 -19.21
C SER A 813 39.16 -14.90 -18.86
N THR A 814 38.94 -14.09 -17.83
CA THR A 814 37.60 -13.68 -17.38
C THR A 814 36.85 -12.89 -18.47
N VAL A 815 37.51 -11.92 -19.12
CA VAL A 815 36.90 -11.13 -20.20
C VAL A 815 36.61 -11.97 -21.44
N LEU A 816 37.54 -12.86 -21.84
CA LEU A 816 37.32 -13.77 -22.97
C LEU A 816 36.18 -14.75 -22.68
N ALA A 817 36.11 -15.29 -21.47
CA ALA A 817 35.00 -16.15 -21.06
C ALA A 817 33.65 -15.42 -21.13
N ALA A 818 33.58 -14.18 -20.64
CA ALA A 818 32.37 -13.35 -20.76
C ALA A 818 31.94 -13.14 -22.22
N MET A 819 32.90 -12.82 -23.10
CA MET A 819 32.65 -12.69 -24.54
C MET A 819 32.20 -14.01 -25.18
N MET A 820 32.75 -15.14 -24.77
CA MET A 820 32.36 -16.46 -25.26
C MET A 820 30.97 -16.89 -24.81
N ILE A 821 30.60 -16.60 -23.56
CA ILE A 821 29.29 -16.95 -22.99
C ILE A 821 28.18 -16.11 -23.63
N HIS A 822 28.46 -14.84 -23.94
CA HIS A 822 27.50 -13.88 -24.49
C HIS A 822 27.89 -13.40 -25.89
N PRO A 823 27.95 -14.30 -26.89
CA PRO A 823 28.46 -13.96 -28.21
C PRO A 823 27.50 -13.04 -28.99
N ASP A 824 26.23 -12.96 -28.58
CA ASP A 824 25.20 -12.15 -29.22
C ASP A 824 24.98 -10.80 -28.51
N HIS A 825 25.90 -10.37 -27.64
CA HIS A 825 25.84 -9.07 -26.97
C HIS A 825 26.89 -8.05 -27.47
N ALA A 826 26.51 -7.21 -28.45
CA ALA A 826 27.44 -6.32 -29.17
C ALA A 826 28.28 -5.39 -28.27
N ALA A 827 27.67 -4.77 -27.25
CA ALA A 827 28.39 -3.85 -26.36
C ALA A 827 29.48 -4.57 -25.56
N LEU A 828 29.18 -5.78 -25.08
CA LEU A 828 30.14 -6.62 -24.36
C LEU A 828 31.30 -7.05 -25.27
N GLN A 829 31.01 -7.46 -26.50
CA GLN A 829 32.05 -7.79 -27.49
C GLN A 829 32.94 -6.57 -27.80
N CYS A 830 32.35 -5.39 -27.92
CA CYS A 830 33.04 -4.14 -28.16
C CYS A 830 33.98 -3.79 -27.00
N HIS A 831 33.47 -3.79 -25.77
CA HIS A 831 34.27 -3.51 -24.57
C HIS A 831 35.35 -4.56 -24.34
N GLY A 832 35.07 -5.83 -24.61
CA GLY A 832 36.06 -6.89 -24.49
C GLY A 832 37.23 -6.71 -25.46
N CYS A 833 36.96 -6.29 -26.71
CA CYS A 833 38.03 -5.91 -27.64
C CYS A 833 38.83 -4.70 -27.15
N ASP A 834 38.15 -3.69 -26.58
CA ASP A 834 38.77 -2.48 -26.04
C ASP A 834 39.74 -2.80 -24.90
N VAL A 835 39.34 -3.64 -23.94
CA VAL A 835 40.22 -4.15 -22.85
C VAL A 835 41.52 -4.71 -23.42
N MET A 836 41.43 -5.59 -24.43
CA MET A 836 42.61 -6.25 -25.01
C MET A 836 43.52 -5.27 -25.76
N ILE A 837 42.94 -4.30 -26.48
CA ILE A 837 43.70 -3.22 -27.13
C ILE A 837 44.45 -2.39 -26.09
N GLU A 838 43.76 -1.99 -25.03
CA GLU A 838 44.33 -1.16 -23.97
C GLU A 838 45.43 -1.89 -23.18
N LEU A 839 45.37 -3.23 -23.06
CA LEU A 839 46.49 -4.01 -22.51
C LEU A 839 47.73 -3.97 -23.41
N MET A 840 47.55 -3.96 -24.73
CA MET A 840 48.67 -3.99 -25.68
C MET A 840 49.24 -2.60 -26.00
N ALA A 841 48.44 -1.54 -25.85
CA ALA A 841 48.78 -0.16 -26.22
C ALA A 841 49.92 0.50 -25.42
N ILE A 842 50.60 -0.25 -24.52
CA ILE A 842 51.73 0.21 -23.67
C ILE A 842 52.80 0.98 -24.46
N ASN A 843 52.99 0.66 -25.74
CA ASN A 843 54.10 1.17 -26.55
C ASN A 843 53.87 2.54 -27.20
N LYS A 844 52.68 3.15 -27.10
CA LYS A 844 52.34 4.37 -27.86
C LYS A 844 52.65 5.69 -27.14
N HIS A 845 52.95 5.66 -25.84
CA HIS A 845 53.38 6.86 -25.11
C HIS A 845 54.91 6.97 -25.12
N PRO A 846 55.51 7.93 -25.84
CA PRO A 846 56.95 8.14 -25.86
C PRO A 846 57.39 8.80 -24.54
N MET A 847 57.53 8.02 -23.48
CA MET A 847 58.34 8.45 -22.34
C MET A 847 59.82 8.22 -22.69
N GLU A 848 60.57 9.31 -22.77
CA GLU A 848 61.89 9.39 -23.41
C GLU A 848 63.02 8.58 -22.74
N GLN A 849 62.83 7.90 -21.60
CA GLN A 849 63.95 7.27 -20.89
C GLN A 849 63.56 5.96 -20.18
N GLY A 850 63.64 4.80 -20.86
CA GLY A 850 63.50 3.48 -20.22
C GLY A 850 62.94 2.28 -21.04
N TYR A 851 62.89 2.36 -22.37
CA TYR A 851 62.14 1.53 -23.34
C TYR A 851 62.13 -0.02 -23.25
N SER A 852 62.92 -0.69 -22.41
CA SER A 852 63.04 -2.16 -22.49
C SER A 852 61.95 -2.94 -21.75
N GLU A 853 61.41 -2.42 -20.64
CA GLU A 853 60.52 -3.21 -19.76
C GLU A 853 59.06 -3.18 -20.24
N THR A 854 58.56 -2.00 -20.66
CA THR A 854 57.18 -1.81 -21.17
C THR A 854 56.92 -2.60 -22.46
N ALA A 855 57.89 -2.64 -23.36
CA ALA A 855 57.81 -3.44 -24.59
C ALA A 855 57.80 -4.94 -24.29
N ALA A 856 58.57 -5.40 -23.31
CA ALA A 856 58.56 -6.79 -22.87
C ALA A 856 57.22 -7.16 -22.21
N LEU A 857 56.63 -6.25 -21.44
CA LEU A 857 55.33 -6.43 -20.80
C LEU A 857 54.18 -6.48 -21.82
N SER A 858 54.17 -5.57 -22.80
CA SER A 858 53.23 -5.59 -23.91
C SER A 858 53.32 -6.89 -24.72
N ALA A 859 54.55 -7.34 -25.02
CA ALA A 859 54.78 -8.62 -25.70
C ALA A 859 54.31 -9.81 -24.84
N HIS A 860 54.48 -9.73 -23.52
CA HIS A 860 53.97 -10.73 -22.58
C HIS A 860 52.44 -10.80 -22.60
N TYR A 861 51.74 -9.67 -22.51
CA TYR A 861 50.26 -9.65 -22.55
C TYR A 861 49.72 -10.11 -23.89
N LYS A 862 50.31 -9.66 -25.00
CA LYS A 862 49.96 -10.15 -26.35
C LYS A 862 50.10 -11.67 -26.43
N LYS A 863 51.17 -12.23 -25.85
CA LYS A 863 51.36 -13.67 -25.77
C LYS A 863 50.27 -14.34 -24.93
N CYS A 864 49.94 -13.81 -23.75
CA CYS A 864 48.85 -14.34 -22.92
C CYS A 864 47.51 -14.34 -23.67
N ILE A 865 47.16 -13.25 -24.37
CA ILE A 865 45.92 -13.15 -25.17
C ILE A 865 45.89 -14.19 -26.31
N LEU A 866 47.03 -14.48 -26.94
CA LEU A 866 47.11 -15.47 -28.01
C LEU A 866 47.07 -16.92 -27.50
N GLU A 867 47.66 -17.17 -26.32
CA GLU A 867 47.72 -18.49 -25.70
C GLU A 867 46.38 -18.86 -25.01
N GLU A 868 45.67 -17.86 -24.49
CA GLU A 868 44.35 -18.00 -23.89
C GLU A 868 43.25 -18.15 -24.96
N THR A 869 42.43 -19.20 -24.81
CA THR A 869 41.04 -19.28 -25.33
C THR A 869 40.77 -18.86 -26.78
N ASN A 870 41.71 -19.08 -27.71
CA ASN A 870 41.51 -18.86 -29.16
C ASN A 870 40.93 -17.45 -29.47
N ALA A 871 41.44 -16.41 -28.79
CA ALA A 871 40.93 -15.04 -28.85
C ALA A 871 40.76 -14.49 -30.27
N VAL A 872 41.64 -14.86 -31.21
CA VAL A 872 41.55 -14.49 -32.63
C VAL A 872 40.25 -14.99 -33.26
N ALA A 873 39.92 -16.27 -33.06
CA ALA A 873 38.70 -16.85 -33.61
C ALA A 873 37.44 -16.23 -32.98
N LEU A 874 37.48 -15.96 -31.67
CA LEU A 874 36.39 -15.29 -30.96
C LEU A 874 36.12 -13.90 -31.54
N VAL A 875 37.15 -13.07 -31.70
CA VAL A 875 37.01 -11.71 -32.25
C VAL A 875 36.52 -11.75 -33.70
N GLN A 876 37.01 -12.69 -34.51
CA GLN A 876 36.53 -12.90 -35.88
C GLN A 876 35.06 -13.30 -35.91
N ASP A 877 34.62 -14.20 -35.03
CA ASP A 877 33.21 -14.59 -34.91
C ASP A 877 32.34 -13.41 -34.49
N SER A 878 32.76 -12.63 -33.49
CA SER A 878 32.04 -11.44 -33.04
C SER A 878 31.91 -10.38 -34.15
N MET A 879 32.97 -10.11 -34.91
CA MET A 879 32.91 -9.22 -36.08
C MET A 879 31.97 -9.75 -37.17
N GLN A 880 31.95 -11.06 -37.36
CA GLN A 880 31.12 -11.75 -38.34
C GLN A 880 29.63 -11.70 -37.95
N ARG A 881 29.30 -11.84 -36.67
CA ARG A 881 27.93 -11.70 -36.14
C ARG A 881 27.46 -10.25 -36.20
N PHE A 882 28.34 -9.29 -35.88
CA PHE A 882 28.01 -7.87 -35.75
C PHE A 882 28.53 -6.99 -36.90
N ARG A 883 28.43 -7.47 -38.15
CA ARG A 883 28.92 -6.75 -39.34
C ARG A 883 28.39 -5.32 -39.49
N SER A 884 27.20 -5.03 -38.98
CA SER A 884 26.58 -3.70 -39.01
C SER A 884 26.97 -2.80 -37.83
N HIS A 885 27.49 -3.36 -36.74
CA HIS A 885 27.81 -2.61 -35.54
C HIS A 885 29.24 -2.04 -35.60
N LYS A 886 29.34 -0.75 -35.92
CA LYS A 886 30.63 -0.05 -36.16
C LYS A 886 31.66 -0.25 -35.04
N GLY A 887 31.22 -0.24 -33.77
CA GLY A 887 32.10 -0.47 -32.61
C GLY A 887 32.81 -1.82 -32.67
N VAL A 888 32.07 -2.93 -32.58
CA VAL A 888 32.61 -4.30 -32.68
C VAL A 888 33.50 -4.48 -33.91
N THR A 889 33.09 -4.01 -35.10
CA THR A 889 33.92 -4.16 -36.31
C THR A 889 35.21 -3.33 -36.25
N HIS A 890 35.16 -2.11 -35.71
CA HIS A 890 36.33 -1.24 -35.61
C HIS A 890 37.32 -1.77 -34.58
N TYR A 891 36.90 -1.98 -33.34
CA TYR A 891 37.76 -2.49 -32.28
C TYR A 891 38.25 -3.91 -32.59
N GLY A 892 37.39 -4.78 -33.15
CA GLY A 892 37.82 -6.10 -33.59
C GLY A 892 38.92 -6.03 -34.66
N SER A 893 38.81 -5.13 -35.64
CA SER A 893 39.86 -4.96 -36.67
C SER A 893 41.18 -4.45 -36.11
N VAL A 894 41.13 -3.45 -35.21
CA VAL A 894 42.32 -2.90 -34.54
C VAL A 894 43.00 -3.97 -33.69
N LEU A 895 42.22 -4.75 -32.94
CA LEU A 895 42.72 -5.85 -32.12
C LEU A 895 43.41 -6.93 -32.99
N LEU A 896 42.78 -7.34 -34.10
CA LEU A 896 43.35 -8.33 -35.01
C LEU A 896 44.64 -7.83 -35.69
N GLU A 897 44.71 -6.55 -36.05
CA GLU A 897 45.93 -5.94 -36.59
C GLU A 897 47.06 -5.96 -35.54
N GLU A 898 46.76 -5.56 -34.31
CA GLU A 898 47.73 -5.52 -33.21
C GLU A 898 48.18 -6.95 -32.83
N LEU A 899 47.30 -7.94 -32.84
CA LEU A 899 47.65 -9.34 -32.61
C LEU A 899 48.50 -9.92 -33.76
N SER A 900 48.25 -9.50 -35.01
CA SER A 900 48.96 -9.98 -36.21
C SER A 900 50.30 -9.29 -36.45
N SER A 901 50.52 -8.12 -35.85
CA SER A 901 51.75 -7.36 -36.03
C SER A 901 52.96 -8.20 -35.59
N LYS A 902 53.95 -8.37 -36.47
CA LYS A 902 55.21 -9.05 -36.09
C LYS A 902 56.00 -8.09 -35.23
N THR A 903 55.76 -8.11 -33.93
CA THR A 903 56.64 -7.44 -32.97
C THR A 903 58.01 -8.10 -33.12
N ALA A 904 59.04 -7.35 -33.50
CA ALA A 904 60.40 -7.86 -33.63
C ALA A 904 60.91 -8.22 -32.22
N VAL A 905 60.54 -9.41 -31.74
CA VAL A 905 61.00 -9.91 -30.45
C VAL A 905 62.48 -10.22 -30.58
N THR A 906 63.33 -9.30 -30.12
CA THR A 906 64.73 -9.60 -29.85
C THR A 906 64.75 -10.79 -28.87
N PRO A 907 65.48 -11.88 -29.16
CA PRO A 907 65.39 -13.12 -28.38
C PRO A 907 65.60 -12.86 -26.88
N LEU A 908 64.63 -13.28 -26.06
CA LEU A 908 64.63 -13.13 -24.59
C LEU A 908 65.85 -13.78 -23.89
N SER A 909 66.69 -14.51 -24.61
CA SER A 909 67.89 -15.18 -24.09
C SER A 909 69.01 -14.24 -23.62
N ALA A 910 68.86 -12.92 -23.78
CA ALA A 910 69.83 -11.91 -23.36
C ALA A 910 69.43 -11.11 -22.09
N LEU A 911 68.27 -11.37 -21.47
CA LEU A 911 67.84 -10.68 -20.26
C LEU A 911 68.50 -11.25 -18.98
N PRO A 912 68.93 -10.42 -18.01
CA PRO A 912 69.55 -10.89 -16.77
C PRO A 912 68.59 -11.78 -15.95
N SER A 913 69.09 -12.89 -15.43
CA SER A 913 68.35 -13.96 -14.72
C SER A 913 67.58 -13.57 -13.44
N LYS A 914 67.53 -12.28 -13.06
CA LYS A 914 66.90 -11.81 -11.83
C LYS A 914 65.37 -11.65 -11.91
N LEU A 915 64.76 -11.53 -13.09
CA LEU A 915 63.30 -11.38 -13.23
C LEU A 915 62.53 -12.71 -13.25
N GLY A 916 63.19 -13.80 -13.66
CA GLY A 916 62.54 -15.11 -13.89
C GLY A 916 62.12 -15.87 -12.62
N SER A 917 62.70 -15.57 -11.46
CA SER A 917 62.39 -16.25 -10.19
C SER A 917 61.15 -15.68 -9.47
N SER A 918 60.82 -14.39 -9.67
CA SER A 918 59.65 -13.78 -9.03
C SER A 918 58.34 -14.22 -9.69
N ILE A 919 58.31 -14.32 -11.03
CA ILE A 919 57.11 -14.65 -11.82
C ILE A 919 56.77 -16.15 -11.78
N ARG A 920 57.78 -17.03 -11.68
CA ARG A 920 57.55 -18.49 -11.58
C ARG A 920 57.04 -18.98 -10.22
N SER A 921 57.18 -18.19 -9.15
CA SER A 921 56.75 -18.61 -7.82
C SER A 921 55.23 -18.54 -7.63
N SER A 922 54.55 -17.61 -8.31
CA SER A 922 53.10 -17.39 -8.21
C SER A 922 52.28 -18.45 -8.96
N THR A 923 52.77 -18.94 -10.11
CA THR A 923 52.05 -19.90 -10.95
C THR A 923 52.00 -21.33 -10.38
N SER A 924 52.92 -21.71 -9.49
CA SER A 924 52.94 -23.05 -8.89
C SER A 924 52.03 -23.25 -7.67
N LYS A 925 51.58 -22.16 -7.02
CA LYS A 925 50.72 -22.22 -5.82
C LYS A 925 49.21 -22.20 -6.11
N ILE A 926 48.79 -21.90 -7.34
CA ILE A 926 47.37 -21.66 -7.68
C ILE A 926 46.71 -22.90 -8.30
N SER A 927 47.49 -23.84 -8.85
CA SER A 927 47.00 -25.09 -9.44
C SER A 927 46.31 -26.07 -8.46
N SER A 928 46.34 -25.84 -7.14
CA SER A 928 45.71 -26.73 -6.16
C SER A 928 44.40 -26.20 -5.54
N SER A 929 43.92 -25.01 -5.92
CA SER A 929 42.70 -24.42 -5.35
C SER A 929 41.44 -24.58 -6.22
N PHE A 930 41.55 -25.17 -7.41
CA PHE A 930 40.40 -25.56 -8.23
C PHE A 930 40.32 -27.09 -8.30
N ARG A 931 39.71 -27.66 -7.25
CA ARG A 931 39.04 -28.97 -7.28
C ARG A 931 37.87 -28.98 -6.31
#